data_AF-A0A7U2FBE6-F1
#
_entry.id   AF-A0A7U2FBE6-F1
#
_cell.length_a   1.000
_cell.length_b   1.000
_cell.length_c   1.000
_cell.angle_alpha   90.00
_cell.angle_beta   90.00
_cell.angle_gamma   90.00
#
_symmetry.space_group_name_H-M   'P 1'
#
loop_
_entity.id
_entity.type
_entity.pdbx_description
1 polymer ?
#
loop_
_entity_poly.entity_id
_entity_poly.type
_entity_poly.pdbx_seq_one_letter_code
_entity_poly.pdbx_strand_id
1 'polypeptide(L)'
;MLLTHTSSRWRTAAVCALAATASWLPSVQAAEKTQADYFVSSLPGAPEGPLLKMHAGHIEVDAEHNSNLFFWHYENRHIADRQRTVLWLNGGPGCSSMDGAMMEIGPYRVKHGGHLEYNNGSWDEFANMLFIDQPVGTGFSYVNTDSYLTDLDQMAEHMMIFLEKWFKLFPEYENDDLYIAGESYAGQHIPYIARAILNRNKNQNTDPKPWNLKGLLIGNGWISPADQYLAYLPFAYQNGMIQADSDSAKRVEQQQSICIQKLQDGGHDKVDTSECEQIMVAILEETKDRKADRMNQCLNMYDIRLRDDSSCGMNWPPDLTDVTPYLRRPDVIKALHINSDKKTGWSECNGAVSGHFRAKNSVPTVKFLPELLTEVPILLFSGDKDFICNHVGTEAMIENMSWNGGKGWEVSPGVWAPKQDWTFEGEPAGTYQEVRNLTYVVFYNSSHMVPFDYPKRTRDMLDRFMNVDISAIGGDPADSRIDGEKGPLTSVGDHPNSTKAEEDKAQQLKEAEWKAYYRSGEVVLVILIIVACLWGAFLWRTRRSTSLYKGVDGDEGRESLLTGMGLDNFRRGARRHDVEAADFDERELDDLDDAPKKPANGYSNVNSEKERQPHNDSTFSLGADSDDEAEGSERGRRKEHS
;
A
#
# COMPACT_ATOMS: atom_id res chain seq x y z
N MET A 1 -60.66 -51.86 -22.87
CA MET A 1 -60.96 -50.42 -22.97
C MET A 1 -59.66 -49.66 -22.77
N LEU A 2 -59.17 -49.01 -23.82
CA LEU A 2 -58.03 -48.10 -23.78
C LEU A 2 -58.45 -46.81 -23.07
N LEU A 3 -57.67 -46.33 -22.10
CA LEU A 3 -57.78 -44.98 -21.56
C LEU A 3 -56.50 -44.23 -21.87
N THR A 4 -56.60 -43.35 -22.86
CA THR A 4 -55.61 -42.40 -23.34
C THR A 4 -55.51 -41.22 -22.38
N HIS A 5 -54.33 -40.96 -21.82
CA HIS A 5 -54.03 -39.69 -21.14
C HIS A 5 -53.79 -38.59 -22.18
N THR A 6 -54.72 -37.65 -22.28
CA THR A 6 -54.51 -36.39 -23.00
C THR A 6 -53.57 -35.49 -22.19
N SER A 7 -52.33 -35.34 -22.64
CA SER A 7 -51.41 -34.34 -22.10
C SER A 7 -51.85 -32.94 -22.52
N SER A 8 -52.05 -32.05 -21.54
CA SER A 8 -52.45 -30.68 -21.77
C SER A 8 -51.33 -29.88 -22.43
N ARG A 9 -51.48 -29.61 -23.73
CA ARG A 9 -50.56 -28.79 -24.56
C ARG A 9 -50.26 -27.41 -23.98
N TRP A 10 -51.09 -26.90 -23.07
CA TRP A 10 -50.92 -25.61 -22.41
C TRP A 10 -49.82 -25.61 -21.35
N ARG A 11 -49.58 -26.75 -20.68
CA ARG A 11 -48.52 -26.85 -19.66
C ARG A 11 -47.13 -26.89 -20.30
N THR A 12 -47.00 -27.54 -21.46
CA THR A 12 -45.74 -27.58 -22.21
C THR A 12 -45.39 -26.21 -22.81
N ALA A 13 -46.38 -25.47 -23.32
CA ALA A 13 -46.17 -24.12 -23.84
C ALA A 13 -45.76 -23.11 -22.76
N ALA A 14 -46.36 -23.18 -21.56
CA ALA A 14 -46.00 -22.30 -20.45
C ALA A 14 -44.60 -22.58 -19.90
N VAL A 15 -44.19 -23.85 -19.83
CA VAL A 15 -42.84 -24.23 -19.38
C VAL A 15 -41.78 -23.84 -20.41
N CYS A 16 -42.06 -23.97 -21.72
CA CYS A 16 -41.15 -23.50 -22.76
C CYS A 16 -41.06 -21.96 -22.82
N ALA A 17 -42.14 -21.22 -22.54
CA ALA A 17 -42.11 -19.75 -22.46
C ALA A 17 -41.35 -19.24 -21.22
N LEU A 18 -41.43 -19.94 -20.09
CA LEU A 18 -40.63 -19.66 -18.89
C LEU A 18 -39.14 -20.01 -19.08
N ALA A 19 -38.83 -21.10 -19.80
CA ALA A 19 -37.45 -21.44 -20.15
C ALA A 19 -36.85 -20.47 -21.21
N ALA A 20 -37.67 -19.98 -22.13
CA ALA A 20 -37.26 -18.99 -23.13
C ALA A 20 -37.09 -17.57 -22.56
N THR A 21 -37.73 -17.26 -21.43
CA THR A 21 -37.52 -15.98 -20.72
C THR A 21 -36.36 -16.04 -19.72
N ALA A 22 -36.09 -17.21 -19.13
CA ALA A 22 -34.91 -17.44 -18.29
C ALA A 22 -33.58 -17.43 -19.08
N SER A 23 -33.61 -17.71 -20.38
CA SER A 23 -32.44 -17.66 -21.27
C SER A 23 -32.13 -16.25 -21.82
N TRP A 24 -32.96 -15.25 -21.49
CA TRP A 24 -32.77 -13.83 -21.83
C TRP A 24 -32.52 -12.95 -20.60
N LEU A 25 -32.40 -13.55 -19.41
CA LEU A 25 -31.81 -12.84 -18.28
C LEU A 25 -30.30 -12.74 -18.57
N PRO A 26 -29.71 -11.53 -18.68
CA PRO A 26 -28.27 -11.43 -18.69
C PRO A 26 -27.78 -12.18 -17.46
N SER A 27 -26.85 -13.12 -17.66
CA SER A 27 -26.05 -13.65 -16.57
C SER A 27 -25.61 -12.46 -15.74
N VAL A 28 -26.01 -12.43 -14.47
CA VAL A 28 -25.52 -11.44 -13.51
C VAL A 28 -24.06 -11.82 -13.26
N GLN A 29 -23.20 -11.53 -14.24
CA GLN A 29 -21.80 -11.29 -13.96
C GLN A 29 -21.81 -10.12 -13.00
N ALA A 30 -21.22 -10.32 -11.82
CA ALA A 30 -20.92 -9.21 -10.94
C ALA A 30 -20.27 -8.11 -11.79
N ALA A 31 -20.75 -6.88 -11.68
CA ALA A 31 -20.14 -5.77 -12.40
C ALA A 31 -18.64 -5.78 -12.12
N GLU A 32 -17.82 -5.70 -13.17
CA GLU A 32 -16.37 -5.60 -12.99
C GLU A 32 -16.07 -4.40 -12.09
N LYS A 33 -15.24 -4.61 -11.06
CA LYS A 33 -14.83 -3.53 -10.17
C LYS A 33 -14.13 -2.45 -10.97
N THR A 34 -14.37 -1.21 -10.58
CA THR A 34 -13.78 -0.01 -11.15
C THR A 34 -12.84 0.64 -10.13
N GLN A 35 -12.03 1.61 -10.54
CA GLN A 35 -11.17 2.38 -9.63
C GLN A 35 -11.95 2.98 -8.44
N ALA A 36 -13.18 3.43 -8.67
CA ALA A 36 -14.03 4.03 -7.65
C ALA A 36 -14.35 3.06 -6.50
N ASP A 37 -14.42 1.76 -6.78
CA ASP A 37 -14.66 0.72 -5.76
C ASP A 37 -13.47 0.53 -4.82
N TYR A 38 -12.29 1.01 -5.21
CA TYR A 38 -11.06 0.96 -4.42
C TYR A 38 -10.72 2.32 -3.76
N PHE A 39 -11.44 3.40 -4.07
CA PHE A 39 -11.11 4.74 -3.60
C PHE A 39 -11.33 4.89 -2.08
N VAL A 40 -10.30 5.30 -1.34
CA VAL A 40 -10.38 5.51 0.11
C VAL A 40 -10.89 6.92 0.37
N SER A 41 -12.20 7.04 0.61
CA SER A 41 -12.87 8.33 0.83
C SER A 41 -12.64 8.93 2.22
N SER A 42 -12.19 8.13 3.19
CA SER A 42 -11.86 8.56 4.54
C SER A 42 -10.81 7.64 5.14
N LEU A 43 -9.76 8.18 5.76
CA LEU A 43 -8.79 7.40 6.53
C LEU A 43 -8.86 7.84 8.00
N PRO A 44 -9.36 7.00 8.91
CA PRO A 44 -9.54 7.40 10.30
C PRO A 44 -8.21 7.79 10.97
N GLY A 45 -8.19 8.92 11.68
CA GLY A 45 -6.98 9.44 12.33
C GLY A 45 -6.08 10.30 11.44
N ALA A 46 -6.36 10.40 10.12
CA ALA A 46 -5.63 11.28 9.22
C ALA A 46 -5.67 12.76 9.68
N PRO A 47 -4.61 13.55 9.41
CA PRO A 47 -4.59 14.99 9.69
C PRO A 47 -5.76 15.75 9.06
N GLU A 48 -6.14 16.88 9.67
CA GLU A 48 -7.15 17.77 9.07
C GLU A 48 -6.69 18.32 7.72
N GLY A 49 -7.57 18.31 6.73
CA GLY A 49 -7.29 18.78 5.37
C GLY A 49 -7.78 17.81 4.30
N PRO A 50 -7.45 18.07 3.02
CA PRO A 50 -7.69 17.11 1.96
C PRO A 50 -6.85 15.86 2.19
N LEU A 51 -7.47 14.69 2.09
CA LEU A 51 -6.76 13.42 2.13
C LEU A 51 -5.91 13.25 0.88
N LEU A 52 -4.76 12.59 1.03
CA LEU A 52 -4.00 12.11 -0.13
C LEU A 52 -4.88 11.18 -0.95
N LYS A 53 -4.82 11.31 -2.28
CA LYS A 53 -5.60 10.43 -3.17
C LYS A 53 -5.00 9.04 -3.09
N MET A 54 -5.80 8.10 -2.59
CA MET A 54 -5.35 6.74 -2.34
C MET A 54 -6.42 5.71 -2.70
N HIS A 55 -5.98 4.53 -3.09
CA HIS A 55 -6.83 3.39 -3.42
C HIS A 55 -6.33 2.17 -2.67
N ALA A 56 -7.23 1.37 -2.12
CA ALA A 56 -6.89 0.18 -1.38
C ALA A 56 -7.93 -0.92 -1.59
N GLY A 57 -7.49 -2.17 -1.49
CA GLY A 57 -8.37 -3.34 -1.52
C GLY A 57 -7.69 -4.56 -2.09
N HIS A 58 -8.49 -5.57 -2.43
CA HIS A 58 -8.01 -6.87 -2.89
C HIS A 58 -8.12 -7.05 -4.40
N ILE A 59 -7.09 -7.67 -4.98
CA ILE A 59 -7.09 -8.22 -6.33
C ILE A 59 -6.90 -9.74 -6.21
N GLU A 60 -7.87 -10.48 -6.73
CA GLU A 60 -7.82 -11.94 -6.83
C GLU A 60 -6.73 -12.34 -7.83
N VAL A 61 -5.81 -13.20 -7.43
CA VAL A 61 -4.73 -13.72 -8.29
C VAL A 61 -4.92 -15.19 -8.64
N ASP A 62 -5.70 -15.92 -7.84
CA ASP A 62 -6.09 -17.29 -8.15
C ASP A 62 -7.45 -17.63 -7.49
N ALA A 63 -8.45 -17.87 -8.34
CA ALA A 63 -9.82 -18.12 -7.92
C ALA A 63 -10.01 -19.53 -7.32
N GLU A 64 -9.18 -20.51 -7.70
CA GLU A 64 -9.31 -21.89 -7.22
C GLU A 64 -9.03 -21.97 -5.71
N HIS A 65 -8.02 -21.24 -5.26
CA HIS A 65 -7.60 -21.22 -3.85
C HIS A 65 -8.05 -19.96 -3.09
N ASN A 66 -8.95 -19.16 -3.67
CA ASN A 66 -9.40 -17.88 -3.11
C ASN A 66 -8.23 -16.95 -2.73
N SER A 67 -7.18 -16.99 -3.55
CA SER A 67 -5.93 -16.27 -3.40
C SER A 67 -6.12 -14.81 -3.81
N ASN A 68 -6.00 -13.90 -2.85
CA ASN A 68 -6.19 -12.46 -3.03
C ASN A 68 -5.03 -11.68 -2.43
N LEU A 69 -4.40 -10.81 -3.24
CA LEU A 69 -3.39 -9.87 -2.77
C LEU A 69 -4.04 -8.52 -2.43
N PHE A 70 -3.73 -7.98 -1.26
CA PHE A 70 -4.10 -6.65 -0.83
C PHE A 70 -3.06 -5.63 -1.31
N PHE A 71 -3.55 -4.48 -1.78
CA PHE A 71 -2.70 -3.33 -2.10
C PHE A 71 -3.19 -2.06 -1.42
N TRP A 72 -2.26 -1.15 -1.17
CA TRP A 72 -2.54 0.23 -0.82
C TRP A 72 -1.69 1.14 -1.69
N HIS A 73 -2.35 1.91 -2.55
CA HIS A 73 -1.75 2.85 -3.49
C HIS A 73 -1.95 4.29 -3.00
N TYR A 74 -0.89 5.09 -3.03
CA TYR A 74 -0.91 6.54 -2.83
C TYR A 74 -0.45 7.24 -4.11
N GLU A 75 -1.24 8.19 -4.61
CA GLU A 75 -0.85 9.03 -5.74
C GLU A 75 0.24 10.03 -5.31
N ASN A 76 1.15 10.34 -6.24
CA ASN A 76 2.20 11.31 -5.97
C ASN A 76 1.67 12.70 -5.64
N ARG A 77 2.38 13.41 -4.76
CA ARG A 77 2.03 14.78 -4.38
C ARG A 77 2.41 15.77 -5.47
N HIS A 78 3.55 15.54 -6.12
CA HIS A 78 4.06 16.36 -7.19
C HIS A 78 4.58 15.51 -8.35
N ILE A 79 4.49 16.08 -9.55
CA ILE A 79 5.10 15.53 -10.76
C ILE A 79 6.28 16.43 -11.08
N ALA A 80 7.48 15.84 -11.14
CA ALA A 80 8.66 16.56 -11.58
C ALA A 80 8.66 16.77 -13.10
N ASP A 81 9.34 15.89 -13.82
CA ASP A 81 9.43 15.89 -15.27
C ASP A 81 8.56 14.81 -15.94
N ARG A 82 8.19 13.77 -15.18
CA ARG A 82 7.41 12.60 -15.66
C ARG A 82 6.75 11.87 -14.49
N GLN A 83 5.81 11.00 -14.83
CA GLN A 83 5.17 10.09 -13.88
C GLN A 83 6.06 8.89 -13.56
N ARG A 84 6.04 8.50 -12.29
CA ARG A 84 6.83 7.41 -11.73
C ARG A 84 5.94 6.61 -10.79
N THR A 85 6.08 5.29 -10.80
CA THR A 85 5.44 4.40 -9.82
C THR A 85 6.52 3.56 -9.16
N VAL A 86 6.54 3.55 -7.82
CA VAL A 86 7.40 2.69 -7.00
C VAL A 86 6.52 1.64 -6.34
N LEU A 87 6.72 0.39 -6.72
CA LEU A 87 6.14 -0.78 -6.04
C LEU A 87 7.03 -1.12 -4.84
N TRP A 88 6.47 -1.13 -3.62
CA TRP A 88 7.20 -1.47 -2.40
C TRP A 88 6.79 -2.85 -1.85
N LEU A 89 7.80 -3.64 -1.47
CA LEU A 89 7.66 -4.96 -0.87
C LEU A 89 8.48 -5.07 0.43
N ASN A 90 7.84 -5.35 1.56
CA ASN A 90 8.54 -5.88 2.73
C ASN A 90 8.86 -7.38 2.53
N GLY A 91 9.69 -7.93 3.42
CA GLY A 91 10.23 -9.28 3.33
C GLY A 91 9.55 -10.31 4.23
N GLY A 92 10.33 -10.89 5.15
CA GLY A 92 9.96 -12.04 5.98
C GLY A 92 10.69 -13.32 5.56
N PRO A 93 10.09 -14.24 4.79
CA PRO A 93 8.88 -14.06 3.99
C PRO A 93 7.59 -14.07 4.81
N GLY A 94 6.59 -13.30 4.37
CA GLY A 94 5.27 -13.23 4.99
C GLY A 94 5.05 -12.02 5.91
N CYS A 95 5.90 -11.00 5.82
CA CYS A 95 5.73 -9.73 6.51
C CYS A 95 5.03 -8.70 5.60
N SER A 96 4.14 -7.92 6.20
CA SER A 96 3.22 -7.02 5.51
C SER A 96 3.94 -5.80 4.94
N SER A 97 3.60 -5.41 3.71
CA SER A 97 4.07 -4.15 3.13
C SER A 97 3.41 -2.92 3.77
N MET A 98 2.52 -3.12 4.73
CA MET A 98 1.96 -2.06 5.56
C MET A 98 2.98 -1.54 6.58
N ASP A 99 4.04 -2.29 6.86
CA ASP A 99 5.20 -1.79 7.61
C ASP A 99 5.86 -0.66 6.82
N GLY A 100 6.14 -0.92 5.54
CA GLY A 100 6.55 0.06 4.55
C GLY A 100 5.64 1.30 4.52
N ALA A 101 4.33 1.07 4.48
CA ALA A 101 3.33 2.14 4.34
C ALA A 101 3.16 3.00 5.60
N MET A 102 3.30 2.43 6.81
CA MET A 102 2.91 3.08 8.07
C MET A 102 4.08 3.35 9.01
N MET A 103 5.25 2.76 8.78
CA MET A 103 6.44 2.89 9.64
C MET A 103 7.69 3.37 8.88
N GLU A 104 7.73 3.23 7.55
CA GLU A 104 8.97 3.47 6.78
C GLU A 104 8.84 4.55 5.69
N ILE A 105 8.34 4.24 4.50
CA ILE A 105 8.40 5.14 3.34
C ILE A 105 7.06 5.75 2.98
N GLY A 106 5.96 5.24 3.53
CA GLY A 106 4.64 5.79 3.26
C GLY A 106 4.41 7.18 3.86
N PRO A 107 3.31 7.84 3.47
CA PRO A 107 3.03 9.23 3.81
C PRO A 107 2.64 9.45 5.26
N TYR A 108 2.21 8.41 5.97
CA TYR A 108 1.70 8.52 7.32
C TYR A 108 2.52 7.68 8.32
N ARG A 109 2.55 8.15 9.57
CA ARG A 109 3.01 7.41 10.75
C ARG A 109 1.87 7.29 11.74
N VAL A 110 1.67 6.08 12.27
CA VAL A 110 0.71 5.87 13.36
C VAL A 110 1.31 6.39 14.65
N LYS A 111 0.55 7.22 15.36
CA LYS A 111 0.87 7.70 16.71
C LYS A 111 -0.10 7.12 17.71
N HIS A 112 0.30 7.21 18.97
CA HIS A 112 -0.49 6.76 20.10
C HIS A 112 -1.93 7.29 20.05
N GLY A 113 -2.90 6.40 20.33
CA GLY A 113 -4.33 6.70 20.20
C GLY A 113 -4.90 6.53 18.80
N GLY A 114 -4.08 6.11 17.82
CA GLY A 114 -4.53 5.86 16.44
C GLY A 114 -4.71 7.13 15.62
N HIS A 115 -3.95 8.17 15.94
CA HIS A 115 -3.78 9.37 15.12
C HIS A 115 -2.68 9.13 14.08
N LEU A 116 -2.79 9.76 12.91
CA LEU A 116 -1.78 9.70 11.86
C LEU A 116 -1.08 11.06 11.74
N GLU A 117 0.24 11.02 11.58
CA GLU A 117 1.06 12.19 11.27
C GLU A 117 1.76 12.02 9.92
N TYR A 118 2.01 13.12 9.21
CA TYR A 118 2.77 13.07 7.96
C TYR A 118 4.22 12.66 8.20
N ASN A 119 4.74 11.80 7.33
CA ASN A 119 6.15 11.45 7.25
C ASN A 119 6.88 12.47 6.37
N ASN A 120 7.82 13.20 6.94
CA ASN A 120 8.57 14.27 6.26
C ASN A 120 9.67 13.77 5.29
N GLY A 121 9.84 12.45 5.16
CA GLY A 121 10.68 11.83 4.13
C GLY A 121 9.92 10.73 3.39
N SER A 122 8.61 10.92 3.18
CA SER A 122 7.79 9.95 2.47
C SER A 122 8.15 9.87 0.99
N TRP A 123 8.03 8.68 0.43
CA TRP A 123 8.43 8.41 -0.95
C TRP A 123 7.36 8.80 -1.99
N ASP A 124 6.18 9.23 -1.56
CA ASP A 124 5.09 9.68 -2.43
C ASP A 124 5.27 11.11 -2.96
N GLU A 125 6.33 11.82 -2.60
CA GLU A 125 6.50 13.22 -3.00
C GLU A 125 6.59 13.39 -4.53
N PHE A 126 7.36 12.54 -5.23
CA PHE A 126 7.54 12.57 -6.70
C PHE A 126 7.24 11.25 -7.42
N ALA A 127 6.68 10.26 -6.72
CA ALA A 127 6.33 8.96 -7.30
C ALA A 127 5.05 8.41 -6.66
N ASN A 128 4.22 7.73 -7.46
CA ASN A 128 3.11 6.97 -6.94
C ASN A 128 3.67 5.80 -6.12
N MET A 129 3.13 5.55 -4.93
CA MET A 129 3.57 4.47 -4.05
C MET A 129 2.55 3.33 -4.07
N LEU A 130 2.99 2.13 -4.45
CA LEU A 130 2.16 0.93 -4.48
C LEU A 130 2.70 -0.12 -3.49
N PHE A 131 2.07 -0.20 -2.32
CA PHE A 131 2.38 -1.21 -1.31
C PHE A 131 1.54 -2.47 -1.55
N ILE A 132 2.17 -3.66 -1.57
CA ILE A 132 1.46 -4.92 -1.81
C ILE A 132 1.82 -5.93 -0.74
N ASP A 133 0.82 -6.45 -0.03
CA ASP A 133 1.01 -7.57 0.89
C ASP A 133 1.19 -8.87 0.09
N GLN A 134 2.39 -9.43 0.08
CA GLN A 134 2.70 -10.65 -0.67
C GLN A 134 3.70 -11.52 0.11
N PRO A 135 3.73 -12.84 -0.11
CA PRO A 135 2.79 -13.63 -0.92
C PRO A 135 1.40 -13.74 -0.27
N VAL A 136 0.47 -14.47 -0.89
CA VAL A 136 -0.88 -14.66 -0.35
C VAL A 136 -0.85 -15.20 1.09
N GLY A 137 -1.73 -14.68 1.95
CA GLY A 137 -1.73 -14.95 3.39
C GLY A 137 -0.98 -13.92 4.25
N THR A 138 -0.18 -13.05 3.64
CA THR A 138 0.58 -11.98 4.31
C THR A 138 -0.31 -10.78 4.66
N GLY A 139 -0.20 -10.20 5.86
CA GLY A 139 -0.93 -8.99 6.24
C GLY A 139 -2.45 -9.07 6.02
N PHE A 140 -2.97 -8.24 5.10
CA PHE A 140 -4.35 -8.25 4.65
C PHE A 140 -4.64 -9.20 3.48
N SER A 141 -3.62 -9.69 2.76
CA SER A 141 -3.77 -10.73 1.75
C SER A 141 -4.21 -12.05 2.36
N TYR A 142 -4.93 -12.86 1.58
CA TYR A 142 -5.45 -14.15 2.06
C TYR A 142 -5.51 -15.20 0.96
N VAL A 143 -5.62 -16.43 1.42
CA VAL A 143 -5.74 -17.67 0.64
C VAL A 143 -6.44 -18.70 1.51
N ASN A 144 -6.96 -19.77 0.90
CA ASN A 144 -7.36 -20.96 1.64
C ASN A 144 -6.18 -21.52 2.45
N THR A 145 -6.48 -22.06 3.63
CA THR A 145 -5.46 -22.40 4.65
C THR A 145 -4.46 -23.47 4.23
N ASP A 146 -4.75 -24.24 3.19
CA ASP A 146 -3.92 -25.31 2.63
C ASP A 146 -3.20 -24.93 1.33
N SER A 147 -3.28 -23.65 0.91
CA SER A 147 -2.75 -23.20 -0.38
C SER A 147 -1.71 -22.08 -0.28
N TYR A 148 -0.97 -22.01 0.83
CA TYR A 148 0.20 -21.14 0.94
C TYR A 148 1.25 -21.51 -0.11
N LEU A 149 1.90 -20.49 -0.68
CA LEU A 149 2.96 -20.68 -1.66
C LEU A 149 4.23 -21.25 -1.01
N THR A 150 5.00 -22.02 -1.77
CA THR A 150 6.23 -22.65 -1.29
C THR A 150 7.49 -22.12 -1.94
N ASP A 151 7.37 -21.50 -3.13
CA ASP A 151 8.51 -21.14 -3.99
C ASP A 151 8.38 -19.74 -4.62
N LEU A 152 9.53 -19.15 -4.99
CA LEU A 152 9.63 -17.79 -5.53
C LEU A 152 9.02 -17.66 -6.93
N ASP A 153 9.05 -18.72 -7.75
CA ASP A 153 8.41 -18.69 -9.07
C ASP A 153 6.88 -18.57 -8.98
N GLN A 154 6.25 -19.27 -8.03
CA GLN A 154 4.81 -19.16 -7.76
C GLN A 154 4.43 -17.75 -7.28
N MET A 155 5.26 -17.19 -6.38
CA MET A 155 5.08 -15.81 -5.90
C MET A 155 5.17 -14.81 -7.05
N ALA A 156 6.17 -14.97 -7.93
CA ALA A 156 6.34 -14.10 -9.08
C ALA A 156 5.15 -14.22 -10.06
N GLU A 157 4.63 -15.44 -10.28
CA GLU A 157 3.42 -15.65 -11.08
C GLU A 157 2.20 -14.92 -10.51
N HIS A 158 1.94 -15.05 -9.21
CA HIS A 158 0.86 -14.31 -8.53
C HIS A 158 1.05 -12.79 -8.65
N MET A 159 2.29 -12.30 -8.53
CA MET A 159 2.59 -10.87 -8.71
C MET A 159 2.34 -10.41 -10.15
N MET A 160 2.71 -11.20 -11.16
CA MET A 160 2.44 -10.86 -12.56
C MET A 160 0.94 -10.78 -12.84
N ILE A 161 0.14 -11.74 -12.34
CA ILE A 161 -1.32 -11.70 -12.45
C ILE A 161 -1.89 -10.46 -11.75
N PHE A 162 -1.38 -10.13 -10.57
CA PHE A 162 -1.76 -8.92 -9.84
C PHE A 162 -1.48 -7.67 -10.68
N LEU A 163 -0.27 -7.51 -11.20
CA LEU A 163 0.12 -6.33 -11.98
C LEU A 163 -0.70 -6.19 -13.26
N GLU A 164 -0.98 -7.29 -13.97
CA GLU A 164 -1.84 -7.27 -15.15
C GLU A 164 -3.26 -6.81 -14.83
N LYS A 165 -3.84 -7.26 -13.71
CA LYS A 165 -5.16 -6.82 -13.26
C LYS A 165 -5.13 -5.38 -12.73
N TRP A 166 -4.07 -5.00 -12.02
CA TRP A 166 -3.91 -3.67 -11.46
C TRP A 166 -3.76 -2.61 -12.56
N PHE A 167 -2.92 -2.84 -13.58
CA PHE A 167 -2.81 -1.91 -14.72
C PHE A 167 -4.08 -1.87 -15.58
N LYS A 168 -4.89 -2.93 -15.62
CA LYS A 168 -6.23 -2.87 -16.23
C LYS A 168 -7.20 -1.99 -15.43
N LEU A 169 -7.11 -2.03 -14.11
CA LEU A 169 -7.89 -1.17 -13.21
C LEU A 169 -7.39 0.27 -13.26
N PHE A 170 -6.09 0.49 -13.30
CA PHE A 170 -5.41 1.79 -13.28
C PHE A 170 -4.52 2.01 -14.51
N PRO A 171 -5.11 2.10 -15.72
CA PRO A 171 -4.35 2.20 -16.97
C PRO A 171 -3.52 3.47 -17.09
N GLU A 172 -3.83 4.52 -16.33
CA GLU A 172 -3.03 5.74 -16.26
C GLU A 172 -1.59 5.51 -15.79
N TYR A 173 -1.34 4.49 -14.95
CA TYR A 173 0.00 4.19 -14.42
C TYR A 173 0.78 3.18 -15.26
N GLU A 174 0.15 2.53 -16.26
CA GLU A 174 0.80 1.50 -17.09
C GLU A 174 2.01 2.04 -17.90
N ASN A 175 2.04 3.36 -18.14
CA ASN A 175 3.10 4.02 -18.89
C ASN A 175 4.10 4.77 -17.99
N ASP A 176 3.99 4.68 -16.67
CA ASP A 176 4.91 5.31 -15.73
C ASP A 176 6.32 4.71 -15.85
N ASP A 177 7.33 5.48 -15.46
CA ASP A 177 8.64 4.91 -15.14
C ASP A 177 8.47 4.04 -13.87
N LEU A 178 8.53 2.72 -14.03
CA LEU A 178 8.25 1.74 -12.97
C LEU A 178 9.54 1.37 -12.23
N TYR A 179 9.50 1.46 -10.91
CA TYR A 179 10.55 1.02 -10.01
C TYR A 179 10.01 -0.04 -9.06
N ILE A 180 10.84 -1.01 -8.69
CA ILE A 180 10.49 -1.99 -7.66
C ILE A 180 11.48 -1.82 -6.51
N ALA A 181 10.96 -1.52 -5.34
CA ALA A 181 11.72 -1.29 -4.13
C ALA A 181 11.24 -2.22 -3.01
N GLY A 182 12.09 -2.41 -2.01
CA GLY A 182 11.72 -3.19 -0.84
C GLY A 182 12.92 -3.57 0.00
N GLU A 183 12.69 -4.40 1.00
CA GLU A 183 13.70 -4.74 1.98
C GLU A 183 13.75 -6.21 2.38
N SER A 184 14.85 -6.63 3.02
CA SER A 184 14.98 -7.95 3.64
C SER A 184 14.83 -9.08 2.62
N TYR A 185 13.93 -10.05 2.86
CA TYR A 185 13.61 -11.13 1.92
C TYR A 185 13.07 -10.64 0.56
N ALA A 186 12.70 -9.35 0.42
CA ALA A 186 12.46 -8.74 -0.89
C ALA A 186 13.71 -8.75 -1.80
N GLY A 187 14.91 -8.95 -1.25
CA GLY A 187 16.11 -9.29 -2.01
C GLY A 187 15.98 -10.58 -2.83
N GLN A 188 15.08 -11.49 -2.44
CA GLN A 188 14.65 -12.62 -3.26
C GLN A 188 13.45 -12.27 -4.15
N HIS A 189 12.43 -11.56 -3.62
CA HIS A 189 11.21 -11.25 -4.37
C HIS A 189 11.44 -10.35 -5.60
N ILE A 190 12.13 -9.23 -5.41
CA ILE A 190 12.27 -8.15 -6.40
C ILE A 190 12.97 -8.65 -7.66
N PRO A 191 14.12 -9.36 -7.61
CA PRO A 191 14.75 -9.87 -8.83
C PRO A 191 13.89 -10.90 -9.58
N TYR A 192 13.14 -11.74 -8.87
CA TYR A 192 12.20 -12.70 -9.48
C TYR A 192 11.09 -11.98 -10.26
N ILE A 193 10.48 -10.95 -9.66
CA ILE A 193 9.44 -10.13 -10.30
C ILE A 193 10.03 -9.36 -11.49
N ALA A 194 11.18 -8.71 -11.31
CA ALA A 194 11.86 -7.96 -12.37
C ALA A 194 12.18 -8.85 -13.58
N ARG A 195 12.69 -10.07 -13.34
CA ARG A 195 12.96 -11.05 -14.40
C ARG A 195 11.68 -11.45 -15.14
N ALA A 196 10.57 -11.66 -14.41
CA ALA A 196 9.28 -11.98 -15.01
C ALA A 196 8.76 -10.83 -15.90
N ILE A 197 8.87 -9.57 -15.45
CA ILE A 197 8.50 -8.38 -16.22
C ILE A 197 9.35 -8.27 -17.50
N LEU A 198 10.67 -8.40 -17.39
CA LEU A 198 11.58 -8.31 -18.53
C LEU A 198 11.33 -9.43 -19.55
N ASN A 199 11.09 -10.67 -19.08
CA ASN A 199 10.74 -11.79 -19.94
C ASN A 199 9.40 -11.57 -20.66
N ARG A 200 8.39 -11.06 -19.94
CA ARG A 200 7.11 -10.65 -20.53
C ARG A 200 7.33 -9.60 -21.63
N ASN A 201 8.11 -8.56 -21.34
CA ASN A 201 8.40 -7.47 -22.29
C ASN A 201 9.11 -7.93 -23.57
N LYS A 202 9.93 -8.99 -23.49
CA LYS A 202 10.65 -9.57 -24.64
C LYS A 202 9.73 -10.35 -25.60
N ASN A 203 8.54 -10.76 -25.17
CA ASN A 203 7.61 -11.52 -26.02
C ASN A 203 6.91 -10.59 -27.02
N GLN A 204 7.49 -10.42 -28.21
CA GLN A 204 7.14 -9.45 -29.26
C GLN A 204 5.77 -9.62 -29.96
N ASN A 205 4.89 -10.52 -29.49
CA ASN A 205 3.67 -10.92 -30.23
C ASN A 205 2.32 -10.53 -29.58
N THR A 206 2.30 -9.66 -28.58
CA THR A 206 1.03 -9.32 -27.90
C THR A 206 0.99 -7.88 -27.44
N ASP A 207 -0.11 -7.21 -27.79
CA ASP A 207 -0.86 -6.40 -26.82
C ASP A 207 -1.00 -7.25 -25.54
N PRO A 208 -0.36 -6.88 -24.41
CA PRO A 208 -0.16 -5.49 -23.97
C PRO A 208 1.25 -4.94 -24.12
N LYS A 209 1.35 -3.61 -24.06
CA LYS A 209 2.60 -2.85 -24.13
C LYS A 209 3.65 -3.32 -23.10
N PRO A 210 4.95 -3.10 -23.36
CA PRO A 210 6.00 -3.34 -22.38
C PRO A 210 5.83 -2.43 -21.15
N TRP A 211 5.99 -2.99 -19.95
CA TRP A 211 6.05 -2.19 -18.73
C TRP A 211 7.45 -1.59 -18.57
N ASN A 212 7.50 -0.28 -18.34
CA ASN A 212 8.72 0.49 -18.41
C ASN A 212 9.53 0.43 -17.11
N LEU A 213 10.04 -0.77 -16.78
CA LEU A 213 10.88 -1.01 -15.61
C LEU A 213 12.20 -0.23 -15.73
N LYS A 214 12.41 0.73 -14.82
CA LYS A 214 13.55 1.66 -14.81
C LYS A 214 14.61 1.36 -13.76
N GLY A 215 14.31 0.63 -12.70
CA GLY A 215 15.31 0.27 -11.71
C GLY A 215 14.77 -0.50 -10.52
N LEU A 216 15.68 -1.13 -9.79
CA LEU A 216 15.39 -1.92 -8.60
C LEU A 216 16.10 -1.31 -7.39
N LEU A 217 15.44 -1.21 -6.24
CA LEU A 217 16.03 -0.74 -4.99
C LEU A 217 15.84 -1.79 -3.90
N ILE A 218 16.92 -2.27 -3.29
CA ILE A 218 16.86 -3.35 -2.30
C ILE A 218 17.60 -2.91 -1.03
N GLY A 219 16.83 -2.69 0.03
CA GLY A 219 17.32 -2.33 1.36
C GLY A 219 17.62 -3.56 2.18
N ASN A 220 18.80 -3.63 2.80
CA ASN A 220 19.19 -4.70 3.73
C ASN A 220 18.77 -6.09 3.21
N GLY A 221 19.06 -6.36 1.93
CA GLY A 221 18.43 -7.45 1.20
C GLY A 221 19.08 -8.81 1.44
N TRP A 222 18.25 -9.85 1.59
CA TRP A 222 18.69 -11.24 1.51
C TRP A 222 18.78 -11.68 0.04
N ILE A 223 19.98 -11.69 -0.55
CA ILE A 223 20.22 -11.85 -2.00
C ILE A 223 21.15 -13.04 -2.28
N SER A 224 22.28 -13.12 -1.56
CA SER A 224 23.26 -14.20 -1.66
C SER A 224 23.43 -14.90 -0.31
N PRO A 225 22.62 -15.95 -0.05
CA PRO A 225 22.69 -16.69 1.20
C PRO A 225 24.10 -17.13 1.55
N ALA A 226 24.84 -17.69 0.59
CA ALA A 226 26.18 -18.19 0.83
C ALA A 226 27.17 -17.11 1.29
N ASP A 227 27.16 -15.93 0.65
CA ASP A 227 28.05 -14.83 1.04
C ASP A 227 27.60 -14.21 2.38
N GLN A 228 26.29 -14.05 2.57
CA GLN A 228 25.73 -13.38 3.74
C GLN A 228 25.80 -14.24 5.01
N TYR A 229 25.59 -15.56 4.92
CA TYR A 229 25.80 -16.48 6.05
C TYR A 229 27.23 -16.43 6.58
N LEU A 230 28.21 -16.40 5.67
CA LEU A 230 29.62 -16.37 6.04
C LEU A 230 30.09 -15.00 6.56
N ALA A 231 29.30 -13.95 6.36
CA ALA A 231 29.59 -12.60 6.84
C ALA A 231 29.15 -12.33 8.29
N TYR A 232 28.30 -13.18 8.89
CA TYR A 232 27.86 -12.98 10.28
C TYR A 232 29.02 -12.91 11.27
N LEU A 233 29.99 -13.82 11.16
CA LEU A 233 31.13 -13.85 12.09
C LEU A 233 32.09 -12.66 11.87
N PRO A 234 32.53 -12.33 10.64
CA PRO A 234 33.28 -11.09 10.38
C PRO A 234 32.59 -9.83 10.89
N PHE A 235 31.29 -9.69 10.66
CA PHE A 235 30.51 -8.56 11.17
C PHE A 235 30.49 -8.52 12.71
N ALA A 236 30.29 -9.68 13.35
CA ALA A 236 30.31 -9.79 14.80
C ALA A 236 31.68 -9.41 15.41
N TYR A 237 32.79 -9.75 14.76
CA TYR A 237 34.11 -9.29 15.17
C TYR A 237 34.30 -7.79 14.97
N GLN A 238 33.95 -7.27 13.79
CA GLN A 238 34.08 -5.84 13.45
C GLN A 238 33.32 -4.95 14.44
N ASN A 239 32.16 -5.39 14.91
CA ASN A 239 31.31 -4.65 15.83
C ASN A 239 31.52 -5.03 17.30
N GLY A 240 32.53 -5.86 17.61
CA GLY A 240 32.86 -6.23 19.00
C GLY A 240 31.79 -7.06 19.72
N MET A 241 30.90 -7.72 18.97
CA MET A 241 29.87 -8.61 19.51
C MET A 241 30.50 -9.89 20.06
N ILE A 242 31.51 -10.42 19.37
CA ILE A 242 32.29 -11.58 19.77
C ILE A 242 33.77 -11.17 19.80
N GLN A 243 34.50 -11.61 20.82
CA GLN A 243 35.94 -11.41 20.90
C GLN A 243 36.68 -12.55 20.19
N ALA A 244 37.59 -12.24 19.26
CA ALA A 244 38.45 -13.23 18.62
C ALA A 244 39.25 -14.04 19.68
N ASP A 245 39.57 -15.30 19.36
CA ASP A 245 40.26 -16.27 20.22
C ASP A 245 39.54 -16.66 21.53
N SER A 246 38.34 -16.12 21.80
CA SER A 246 37.51 -16.50 22.94
C SER A 246 36.87 -17.89 22.75
N ASP A 247 36.40 -18.50 23.84
CA ASP A 247 35.66 -19.77 23.74
C ASP A 247 34.32 -19.60 23.00
N SER A 248 33.72 -18.40 23.07
CA SER A 248 32.54 -18.03 22.27
C SER A 248 32.86 -18.01 20.79
N ALA A 249 33.97 -17.38 20.39
CA ALA A 249 34.44 -17.39 19.01
C ALA A 249 34.63 -18.82 18.48
N LYS A 250 35.32 -19.69 19.23
CA LYS A 250 35.53 -21.09 18.82
C LYS A 250 34.22 -21.86 18.58
N ARG A 251 33.18 -21.62 19.38
CA ARG A 251 31.86 -22.25 19.19
C ARG A 251 31.17 -21.76 17.92
N VAL A 252 31.24 -20.47 17.64
CA VAL A 252 30.66 -19.90 16.40
C VAL A 252 31.46 -20.32 15.17
N GLU A 253 32.80 -20.35 15.23
CA GLU A 253 33.69 -20.84 14.17
C GLU A 253 33.41 -22.32 13.84
N GLN A 254 33.12 -23.14 14.86
CA GLN A 254 32.69 -24.52 14.64
C GLN A 254 31.37 -24.57 13.86
N GLN A 255 30.39 -23.72 14.21
CA GLN A 255 29.14 -23.63 13.47
C GLN A 255 29.36 -23.15 12.02
N GLN A 256 30.24 -22.18 11.82
CA GLN A 256 30.62 -21.72 10.48
C GLN A 256 31.27 -22.84 9.66
N SER A 257 32.09 -23.70 10.28
CA SER A 257 32.70 -24.84 9.60
C SER A 257 31.66 -25.85 9.10
N ILE A 258 30.60 -26.09 9.89
CA ILE A 258 29.45 -26.92 9.48
C ILE A 258 28.74 -26.30 8.28
N CYS A 259 28.47 -24.99 8.34
CA CYS A 259 27.88 -24.27 7.21
C CYS A 259 28.74 -24.36 5.95
N ILE A 260 30.06 -24.14 6.04
CA ILE A 260 30.97 -24.23 4.88
C ILE A 260 30.88 -25.61 4.24
N GLN A 261 30.87 -26.69 5.03
CA GLN A 261 30.70 -28.04 4.51
C GLN A 261 29.35 -28.19 3.80
N LYS A 262 28.27 -27.69 4.40
CA LYS A 262 26.93 -27.76 3.80
C LYS A 262 26.83 -26.98 2.48
N LEU A 263 27.47 -25.82 2.42
CA LEU A 263 27.55 -25.01 1.20
C LEU A 263 28.29 -25.77 0.09
N GLN A 264 29.41 -26.43 0.42
CA GLN A 264 30.16 -27.29 -0.50
C GLN A 264 29.35 -28.50 -0.98
N ASP A 265 28.46 -29.03 -0.14
CA ASP A 265 27.55 -30.14 -0.43
C ASP A 265 26.26 -29.71 -1.17
N GLY A 266 26.29 -28.55 -1.84
CA GLY A 266 25.20 -28.05 -2.69
C GLY A 266 24.35 -26.93 -2.08
N GLY A 267 24.64 -26.48 -0.85
CA GLY A 267 23.96 -25.34 -0.23
C GLY A 267 24.17 -24.02 -0.97
N HIS A 268 25.26 -23.87 -1.75
CA HIS A 268 25.52 -22.67 -2.56
C HIS A 268 24.45 -22.34 -3.61
N ASP A 269 23.60 -23.29 -3.96
CA ASP A 269 22.53 -23.12 -4.95
C ASP A 269 21.13 -23.06 -4.30
N LYS A 270 21.06 -22.89 -2.97
CA LYS A 270 19.81 -22.86 -2.20
C LYS A 270 19.56 -21.50 -1.56
N VAL A 271 18.29 -21.09 -1.54
CA VAL A 271 17.83 -19.84 -0.92
C VAL A 271 17.88 -19.90 0.61
N ASP A 272 17.65 -21.10 1.15
CA ASP A 272 17.64 -21.41 2.58
C ASP A 272 18.59 -22.58 2.85
N THR A 273 19.45 -22.45 3.87
CA THR A 273 20.33 -23.50 4.38
C THR A 273 20.34 -23.42 5.90
N SER A 274 19.49 -24.24 6.54
CA SER A 274 19.23 -24.18 7.98
C SER A 274 20.49 -24.32 8.84
N GLU A 275 21.46 -25.13 8.44
CA GLU A 275 22.73 -25.28 9.16
C GLU A 275 23.57 -24.00 9.16
N CYS A 276 23.43 -23.16 8.13
CA CYS A 276 24.09 -21.88 8.04
C CYS A 276 23.39 -20.77 8.85
N GLU A 277 22.05 -20.82 8.97
CA GLU A 277 21.31 -19.90 9.84
C GLU A 277 21.76 -19.97 11.30
N GLN A 278 22.20 -21.16 11.73
CA GLN A 278 22.68 -21.39 13.08
C GLN A 278 23.92 -20.55 13.44
N ILE A 279 24.66 -20.00 12.48
CA ILE A 279 25.77 -19.07 12.78
C ILE A 279 25.22 -17.84 13.50
N MET A 280 24.16 -17.22 12.95
CA MET A 280 23.52 -16.06 13.56
C MET A 280 22.91 -16.42 14.91
N VAL A 281 22.21 -17.56 14.99
CA VAL A 281 21.60 -18.04 16.25
C VAL A 281 22.66 -18.25 17.33
N ALA A 282 23.81 -18.86 16.98
CA ALA A 282 24.92 -19.05 17.90
C ALA A 282 25.49 -17.72 18.38
N ILE A 283 25.68 -16.74 17.49
CA ILE A 283 26.15 -15.40 17.88
C ILE A 283 25.15 -14.70 18.82
N LEU A 284 23.85 -14.75 18.52
CA LEU A 284 22.82 -14.18 19.38
C LEU A 284 22.80 -14.86 20.75
N GLU A 285 22.97 -16.18 20.81
CA GLU A 285 23.06 -16.92 22.09
C GLU A 285 24.31 -16.53 22.89
N GLU A 286 25.47 -16.42 22.24
CA GLU A 286 26.72 -16.02 22.88
C GLU A 286 26.70 -14.57 23.40
N THR A 287 25.87 -13.71 22.80
CA THR A 287 25.73 -12.28 23.18
C THR A 287 24.62 -12.03 24.20
N LYS A 288 23.92 -13.08 24.67
CA LYS A 288 22.87 -12.95 25.69
C LYS A 288 23.44 -12.50 27.03
N ASP A 289 22.91 -11.40 27.55
CA ASP A 289 23.12 -11.00 28.94
C ASP A 289 22.03 -11.58 29.83
N ARG A 290 22.25 -12.79 30.32
CA ARG A 290 21.31 -13.49 31.20
C ARG A 290 21.14 -12.83 32.58
N LYS A 291 21.98 -11.83 32.92
CA LYS A 291 21.89 -11.07 34.17
C LYS A 291 21.09 -9.79 34.01
N ALA A 292 20.87 -9.32 32.78
CA ALA A 292 20.04 -8.18 32.49
C ALA A 292 18.56 -8.45 32.77
N ASP A 293 17.78 -7.37 32.80
CA ASP A 293 16.32 -7.44 32.82
C ASP A 293 15.79 -8.28 31.65
N ARG A 294 14.64 -8.93 31.83
CA ARG A 294 14.05 -9.83 30.82
C ARG A 294 13.95 -9.19 29.44
N MET A 295 13.61 -7.90 29.34
CA MET A 295 13.47 -7.19 28.07
C MET A 295 14.79 -6.72 27.45
N ASN A 296 15.93 -7.05 28.06
CA ASN A 296 17.25 -6.60 27.64
C ASN A 296 18.26 -7.76 27.58
N GLN A 297 17.77 -9.00 27.47
CA GLN A 297 18.64 -10.17 27.52
C GLN A 297 19.32 -10.44 26.18
N CYS A 298 18.60 -10.32 25.07
CA CYS A 298 19.14 -10.65 23.76
C CYS A 298 19.48 -9.38 22.97
N LEU A 299 20.48 -9.48 22.09
CA LEU A 299 20.75 -8.44 21.11
C LEU A 299 19.61 -8.43 20.07
N ASN A 300 19.20 -7.25 19.63
CA ASN A 300 18.25 -7.13 18.53
C ASN A 300 18.98 -7.39 17.19
N MET A 301 18.52 -8.39 16.42
CA MET A 301 19.13 -8.75 15.14
C MET A 301 18.93 -7.70 14.03
N TYR A 302 17.96 -6.81 14.18
CA TYR A 302 17.68 -5.72 13.25
C TYR A 302 18.47 -4.44 13.59
N ASP A 303 18.93 -4.29 14.83
CA ASP A 303 19.81 -3.19 15.25
C ASP A 303 20.68 -3.60 16.44
N ILE A 304 21.97 -3.79 16.21
CA ILE A 304 22.93 -4.21 17.26
C ILE A 304 23.14 -3.21 18.38
N ARG A 305 22.58 -2.00 18.28
CA ARG A 305 22.58 -1.01 19.38
C ARG A 305 21.46 -1.28 20.39
N LEU A 306 20.46 -2.06 20.00
CA LEU A 306 19.27 -2.35 20.79
C LEU A 306 19.34 -3.75 21.40
N ARG A 307 18.55 -3.94 22.45
CA ARG A 307 18.31 -5.23 23.08
C ARG A 307 16.82 -5.49 23.20
N ASP A 308 16.48 -6.77 23.31
CA ASP A 308 15.12 -7.27 23.43
C ASP A 308 15.09 -8.42 24.44
N ASP A 309 13.91 -9.00 24.63
CA ASP A 309 13.76 -10.26 25.33
C ASP A 309 14.38 -11.45 24.57
N SER A 310 14.02 -12.68 24.96
CA SER A 310 14.52 -13.89 24.31
C SER A 310 14.19 -14.00 22.82
N SER A 311 13.34 -13.13 22.28
CA SER A 311 13.00 -13.08 20.86
C SER A 311 14.01 -12.33 20.00
N CYS A 312 14.97 -11.61 20.60
CA CYS A 312 16.12 -11.03 19.90
C CYS A 312 15.77 -10.07 18.75
N GLY A 313 14.72 -9.26 18.91
CA GLY A 313 14.31 -8.23 17.95
C GLY A 313 12.92 -8.42 17.37
N MET A 314 12.23 -9.53 17.64
CA MET A 314 10.88 -9.77 17.11
C MET A 314 9.81 -8.87 17.73
N ASN A 315 10.11 -8.17 18.84
CA ASN A 315 9.21 -7.15 19.40
C ASN A 315 9.48 -5.75 18.85
N TRP A 316 10.50 -5.58 18.00
CA TRP A 316 10.86 -4.32 17.36
C TRP A 316 10.21 -4.23 15.97
N PRO A 317 9.79 -3.04 15.50
CA PRO A 317 9.92 -1.73 16.16
C PRO A 317 8.83 -1.43 17.21
N PRO A 318 9.09 -0.50 18.16
CA PRO A 318 8.10 -0.10 19.17
C PRO A 318 6.76 0.36 18.59
N ASP A 319 6.78 0.93 17.37
CA ASP A 319 5.62 1.43 16.63
C ASP A 319 4.56 0.35 16.37
N LEU A 320 4.94 -0.94 16.33
CA LEU A 320 3.98 -2.06 16.19
C LEU A 320 2.89 -2.07 17.27
N THR A 321 3.20 -1.54 18.46
CA THR A 321 2.25 -1.43 19.57
C THR A 321 1.08 -0.50 19.25
N ASP A 322 1.27 0.47 18.36
CA ASP A 322 0.23 1.39 17.88
C ASP A 322 -0.28 1.00 16.48
N VAL A 323 0.58 0.53 15.57
CA VAL A 323 0.21 0.13 14.19
C VAL A 323 -0.72 -1.08 14.18
N THR A 324 -0.41 -2.11 14.96
CA THR A 324 -1.22 -3.34 15.02
C THR A 324 -2.68 -3.07 15.41
N PRO A 325 -2.97 -2.37 16.54
CA PRO A 325 -4.35 -2.07 16.90
C PRO A 325 -5.01 -1.09 15.92
N TYR A 326 -4.26 -0.16 15.32
CA TYR A 326 -4.80 0.76 14.32
C TYR A 326 -5.31 0.03 13.07
N LEU A 327 -4.50 -0.83 12.46
CA LEU A 327 -4.87 -1.60 11.26
C LEU A 327 -5.96 -2.64 11.53
N ARG A 328 -6.17 -3.02 12.80
CA ARG A 328 -7.26 -3.91 13.22
C ARG A 328 -8.57 -3.18 13.54
N ARG A 329 -8.61 -1.85 13.50
CA ARG A 329 -9.79 -1.07 13.87
C ARG A 329 -10.90 -1.24 12.82
N PRO A 330 -12.17 -1.47 13.20
CA PRO A 330 -13.23 -1.78 12.24
C PRO A 330 -13.50 -0.69 11.19
N ASP A 331 -13.34 0.58 11.58
CA ASP A 331 -13.48 1.74 10.68
C ASP A 331 -12.29 1.87 9.72
N VAL A 332 -11.07 1.52 10.14
CA VAL A 332 -9.88 1.44 9.27
C VAL A 332 -10.01 0.29 8.27
N ILE A 333 -10.40 -0.91 8.73
CA ILE A 333 -10.68 -2.07 7.87
C ILE A 333 -11.73 -1.73 6.81
N LYS A 334 -12.78 -1.00 7.20
CA LYS A 334 -13.81 -0.54 6.27
C LYS A 334 -13.27 0.51 5.29
N ALA A 335 -12.46 1.45 5.76
CA ALA A 335 -11.85 2.50 4.93
C ALA A 335 -10.94 1.92 3.85
N LEU A 336 -10.20 0.85 4.17
CA LEU A 336 -9.27 0.18 3.26
C LEU A 336 -9.92 -0.91 2.40
N HIS A 337 -11.25 -1.00 2.41
CA HIS A 337 -12.02 -1.96 1.61
C HIS A 337 -11.58 -3.42 1.81
N ILE A 338 -11.21 -3.78 3.04
CA ILE A 338 -10.78 -5.15 3.33
C ILE A 338 -11.93 -6.13 3.10
N ASN A 339 -11.75 -7.08 2.19
CA ASN A 339 -12.75 -8.09 1.88
C ASN A 339 -13.19 -8.84 3.15
N SER A 340 -14.48 -9.13 3.26
CA SER A 340 -15.05 -9.86 4.39
C SER A 340 -14.50 -11.28 4.55
N ASP A 341 -13.89 -11.84 3.50
CA ASP A 341 -13.28 -13.17 3.49
C ASP A 341 -11.93 -13.19 4.21
N LYS A 342 -11.29 -12.03 4.40
CA LYS A 342 -10.16 -11.89 5.31
C LYS A 342 -10.64 -12.02 6.76
N LYS A 343 -10.67 -13.25 7.28
CA LYS A 343 -11.17 -13.54 8.64
C LYS A 343 -10.16 -13.24 9.75
N THR A 344 -8.87 -13.34 9.45
CA THR A 344 -7.82 -13.01 10.41
C THR A 344 -7.59 -11.51 10.43
N GLY A 345 -7.40 -10.93 11.62
CA GLY A 345 -6.97 -9.53 11.73
C GLY A 345 -5.61 -9.31 11.06
N TRP A 346 -5.24 -8.05 10.83
CA TRP A 346 -3.90 -7.72 10.34
C TRP A 346 -2.83 -8.24 11.32
N SER A 347 -1.76 -8.80 10.80
CA SER A 347 -0.54 -9.13 11.56
C SER A 347 0.63 -8.72 10.70
N GLU A 348 1.64 -8.12 11.33
CA GLU A 348 2.91 -7.74 10.69
C GLU A 348 3.48 -8.91 9.88
N CYS A 349 3.91 -9.99 10.55
CA CYS A 349 4.41 -11.20 9.91
C CYS A 349 3.51 -12.41 10.19
N ASN A 350 3.19 -13.19 9.14
CA ASN A 350 2.40 -14.41 9.25
C ASN A 350 3.29 -15.66 9.29
N GLY A 351 3.36 -16.29 10.47
CA GLY A 351 4.14 -17.52 10.69
C GLY A 351 3.71 -18.73 9.84
N ALA A 352 2.46 -18.78 9.37
CA ALA A 352 2.02 -19.83 8.45
C ALA A 352 2.63 -19.63 7.07
N VAL A 353 2.75 -18.38 6.60
CA VAL A 353 3.42 -18.08 5.33
C VAL A 353 4.90 -18.44 5.43
N SER A 354 5.61 -17.95 6.45
CA SER A 354 7.04 -18.24 6.62
C SER A 354 7.34 -19.73 6.83
N GLY A 355 6.42 -20.46 7.48
CA GLY A 355 6.55 -21.91 7.67
C GLY A 355 6.52 -22.71 6.35
N HIS A 356 5.65 -22.32 5.41
CA HIS A 356 5.47 -23.01 4.12
C HIS A 356 6.40 -22.49 3.01
N PHE A 357 6.73 -21.20 3.03
CA PHE A 357 7.53 -20.53 2.01
C PHE A 357 9.03 -20.77 2.21
N ARG A 358 9.51 -21.99 1.91
CA ARG A 358 10.91 -22.41 2.09
C ARG A 358 11.77 -22.29 0.83
N ALA A 359 11.18 -21.96 -0.32
CA ALA A 359 11.86 -21.74 -1.59
C ALA A 359 12.84 -22.88 -1.97
N LYS A 360 12.49 -24.14 -1.63
CA LYS A 360 13.38 -25.31 -1.75
C LYS A 360 13.81 -25.59 -3.19
N ASN A 361 12.98 -25.22 -4.16
CA ASN A 361 13.19 -25.43 -5.59
C ASN A 361 13.66 -24.15 -6.29
N SER A 362 13.68 -23.03 -5.59
CA SER A 362 14.09 -21.73 -6.12
C SER A 362 15.62 -21.59 -6.06
N VAL A 363 16.17 -20.76 -6.95
CA VAL A 363 17.59 -20.43 -6.95
C VAL A 363 17.80 -19.05 -6.33
N PRO A 364 18.87 -18.83 -5.54
CA PRO A 364 19.19 -17.51 -5.01
C PRO A 364 19.29 -16.44 -6.10
N THR A 365 18.75 -15.26 -5.83
CA THR A 365 18.72 -14.16 -6.80
C THR A 365 20.09 -13.71 -7.27
N VAL A 366 21.15 -13.84 -6.45
CA VAL A 366 22.54 -13.57 -6.87
C VAL A 366 22.95 -14.32 -8.14
N LYS A 367 22.36 -15.49 -8.42
CA LYS A 367 22.68 -16.32 -9.60
C LYS A 367 22.27 -15.67 -10.92
N PHE A 368 21.30 -14.77 -10.90
CA PHE A 368 20.78 -14.10 -12.10
C PHE A 368 20.67 -12.57 -11.95
N LEU A 369 21.06 -12.01 -10.80
CA LEU A 369 21.23 -10.56 -10.62
C LEU A 369 22.19 -9.93 -11.65
N PRO A 370 23.30 -10.58 -12.06
CA PRO A 370 24.15 -10.08 -13.15
C PRO A 370 23.42 -9.89 -14.47
N GLU A 371 22.46 -10.76 -14.80
CA GLU A 371 21.65 -10.64 -16.02
C GLU A 371 20.74 -9.41 -15.95
N LEU A 372 20.14 -9.15 -14.78
CA LEU A 372 19.29 -7.98 -14.56
C LEU A 372 20.08 -6.67 -14.65
N LEU A 373 21.31 -6.62 -14.12
CA LEU A 373 22.21 -5.46 -14.22
C LEU A 373 22.61 -5.08 -15.66
N THR A 374 22.39 -5.99 -16.63
CA THR A 374 22.58 -5.67 -18.06
C THR A 374 21.40 -4.92 -18.67
N GLU A 375 20.21 -5.01 -18.05
CA GLU A 375 18.95 -4.49 -18.58
C GLU A 375 18.47 -3.26 -17.80
N VAL A 376 18.63 -3.25 -16.47
CA VAL A 376 18.15 -2.18 -15.58
C VAL A 376 19.17 -1.86 -14.47
N PRO A 377 19.29 -0.59 -14.03
CA PRO A 377 20.10 -0.24 -12.88
C PRO A 377 19.52 -0.81 -11.58
N ILE A 378 20.42 -1.18 -10.66
CA ILE A 378 20.06 -1.72 -9.34
C ILE A 378 20.76 -0.89 -8.28
N LEU A 379 20.00 -0.43 -7.28
CA LEU A 379 20.51 0.19 -6.07
C LEU A 379 20.36 -0.81 -4.91
N LEU A 380 21.47 -1.13 -4.27
CA LEU A 380 21.49 -1.84 -3.00
C LEU A 380 21.78 -0.83 -1.90
N PHE A 381 21.05 -0.88 -0.80
CA PHE A 381 21.36 -0.06 0.36
C PHE A 381 21.35 -0.87 1.65
N SER A 382 22.20 -0.52 2.61
CA SER A 382 22.31 -1.25 3.88
C SER A 382 22.49 -0.30 5.05
N GLY A 383 21.72 -0.48 6.11
CA GLY A 383 22.02 0.10 7.41
C GLY A 383 23.22 -0.59 8.07
N ASP A 384 24.18 0.19 8.57
CA ASP A 384 25.43 -0.34 9.13
C ASP A 384 25.28 -1.01 10.51
N LYS A 385 24.10 -0.92 11.14
CA LYS A 385 23.75 -1.56 12.43
C LYS A 385 22.85 -2.78 12.29
N ASP A 386 22.42 -3.11 11.09
CA ASP A 386 21.70 -4.34 10.82
C ASP A 386 22.63 -5.57 10.93
N PHE A 387 22.22 -6.58 11.69
CA PHE A 387 22.96 -7.83 11.82
C PHE A 387 22.44 -8.91 10.87
N ILE A 388 21.12 -9.09 10.77
CA ILE A 388 20.52 -10.19 10.00
C ILE A 388 20.84 -10.08 8.50
N CYS A 389 20.82 -8.88 7.92
CA CYS A 389 21.20 -8.65 6.52
C CYS A 389 22.34 -7.62 6.43
N ASN A 390 23.38 -7.84 7.23
CA ASN A 390 24.48 -6.90 7.41
C ASN A 390 25.19 -6.47 6.12
N HIS A 391 25.70 -5.23 6.14
CA HIS A 391 26.42 -4.62 5.02
C HIS A 391 27.66 -5.41 4.59
N VAL A 392 28.37 -6.08 5.52
CA VAL A 392 29.56 -6.88 5.22
C VAL A 392 29.22 -8.05 4.28
N GLY A 393 28.07 -8.70 4.48
CA GLY A 393 27.59 -9.76 3.58
C GLY A 393 27.19 -9.22 2.20
N THR A 394 26.61 -8.03 2.15
CA THR A 394 26.29 -7.35 0.87
C THR A 394 27.57 -6.97 0.12
N GLU A 395 28.57 -6.41 0.80
CA GLU A 395 29.88 -6.08 0.22
C GLU A 395 30.59 -7.34 -0.30
N ALA A 396 30.62 -8.43 0.48
CA ALA A 396 31.21 -9.71 0.07
C ALA A 396 30.53 -10.31 -1.17
N MET A 397 29.19 -10.25 -1.23
CA MET A 397 28.43 -10.65 -2.42
C MET A 397 28.86 -9.83 -3.64
N ILE A 398 28.92 -8.49 -3.53
CA ILE A 398 29.29 -7.62 -4.64
C ILE A 398 30.71 -7.96 -5.11
N GLU A 399 31.67 -8.10 -4.19
CA GLU A 399 33.07 -8.48 -4.48
C GLU A 399 33.18 -9.80 -5.24
N ASN A 400 32.32 -10.77 -4.92
CA ASN A 400 32.30 -12.08 -5.56
C ASN A 400 31.55 -12.11 -6.90
N MET A 401 30.61 -11.18 -7.11
CA MET A 401 29.78 -11.12 -8.30
C MET A 401 30.55 -10.59 -9.52
N SER A 402 30.27 -11.17 -10.70
CA SER A 402 30.79 -10.69 -11.99
C SER A 402 29.65 -10.30 -12.92
N TRP A 403 29.70 -9.09 -13.46
CA TRP A 403 28.67 -8.54 -14.34
C TRP A 403 29.26 -7.47 -15.25
N ASN A 404 28.58 -7.18 -16.38
CA ASN A 404 28.95 -6.10 -17.30
C ASN A 404 30.46 -6.03 -17.65
N GLY A 405 31.11 -7.19 -17.77
CA GLY A 405 32.50 -7.31 -18.20
C GLY A 405 33.58 -7.24 -17.11
N GLY A 406 33.26 -7.24 -15.82
CA GLY A 406 34.27 -7.45 -14.77
C GLY A 406 33.70 -7.90 -13.43
N LYS A 407 34.54 -7.90 -12.38
CA LYS A 407 34.22 -8.49 -11.06
C LYS A 407 34.27 -7.45 -9.95
N GLY A 408 33.36 -7.54 -8.98
CA GLY A 408 33.38 -6.66 -7.80
C GLY A 408 33.36 -5.17 -8.14
N TRP A 409 34.19 -4.40 -7.44
CA TRP A 409 34.27 -2.95 -7.62
C TRP A 409 35.14 -2.51 -8.80
N GLU A 410 35.66 -3.44 -9.61
CA GLU A 410 36.50 -3.09 -10.75
C GLU A 410 35.68 -2.30 -11.79
N VAL A 411 36.16 -1.17 -12.27
CA VAL A 411 35.56 -0.42 -13.39
C VAL A 411 36.23 -0.82 -14.70
N SER A 412 37.55 -0.97 -14.67
CA SER A 412 38.41 -1.44 -15.76
C SER A 412 39.65 -2.10 -15.15
N PRO A 413 40.45 -2.88 -15.90
CA PRO A 413 41.62 -3.58 -15.39
C PRO A 413 42.52 -2.72 -14.48
N GLY A 414 42.51 -3.01 -13.17
CA GLY A 414 43.31 -2.30 -12.16
C GLY A 414 42.77 -0.93 -11.71
N VAL A 415 41.52 -0.60 -12.02
CA VAL A 415 40.82 0.61 -11.56
C VAL A 415 39.56 0.19 -10.81
N TRP A 416 39.43 0.61 -9.57
CA TRP A 416 38.26 0.33 -8.73
C TRP A 416 37.38 1.56 -8.59
N ALA A 417 36.07 1.35 -8.50
CA ALA A 417 35.10 2.39 -8.20
C ALA A 417 35.40 2.98 -6.82
N PRO A 418 35.51 4.31 -6.68
CA PRO A 418 35.79 4.92 -5.39
C PRO A 418 34.59 4.74 -4.45
N LYS A 419 34.86 4.43 -3.18
CA LYS A 419 33.89 4.55 -2.10
C LYS A 419 33.90 6.01 -1.65
N GLN A 420 32.78 6.69 -1.88
CA GLN A 420 32.63 8.14 -1.71
C GLN A 420 31.87 8.43 -0.42
N ASP A 421 32.31 9.46 0.31
CA ASP A 421 31.67 9.83 1.58
C ASP A 421 30.40 10.64 1.32
N TRP A 422 29.33 10.28 2.01
CA TRP A 422 28.05 10.99 1.92
C TRP A 422 27.77 11.77 3.20
N THR A 423 27.49 13.06 3.03
CA THR A 423 27.00 13.94 4.09
C THR A 423 25.61 14.46 3.75
N PHE A 424 24.74 14.54 4.74
CA PHE A 424 23.38 15.02 4.60
C PHE A 424 23.05 16.01 5.73
N GLU A 425 22.63 17.21 5.35
CA GLU A 425 22.34 18.33 6.26
C GLU A 425 23.49 18.62 7.23
N GLY A 426 24.73 18.51 6.75
CA GLY A 426 25.96 18.75 7.51
C GLY A 426 26.47 17.57 8.35
N GLU A 427 25.72 16.46 8.41
CA GLU A 427 26.08 15.27 9.18
C GLU A 427 26.58 14.12 8.28
N PRO A 428 27.54 13.30 8.74
CA PRO A 428 27.90 12.05 8.07
C PRO A 428 26.67 11.14 7.94
N ALA A 429 26.34 10.78 6.71
CA ALA A 429 25.14 10.00 6.39
C ALA A 429 25.49 8.58 5.95
N GLY A 430 26.65 8.37 5.32
CA GLY A 430 27.00 7.07 4.79
C GLY A 430 28.08 7.11 3.73
N THR A 431 28.07 6.12 2.84
CA THR A 431 28.94 6.06 1.67
C THR A 431 28.20 5.63 0.42
N TYR A 432 28.58 6.18 -0.73
CA TYR A 432 28.11 5.76 -2.06
C TYR A 432 29.24 5.06 -2.82
N GLN A 433 28.91 4.04 -3.59
CA GLN A 433 29.84 3.41 -4.53
C GLN A 433 29.08 2.93 -5.76
N GLU A 434 29.45 3.45 -6.92
CA GLU A 434 28.77 3.15 -8.19
C GLU A 434 29.70 2.43 -9.16
N VAL A 435 29.21 1.32 -9.72
CA VAL A 435 29.97 0.51 -10.67
C VAL A 435 29.03 -0.22 -11.63
N ARG A 436 29.18 0.03 -12.93
CA ARG A 436 28.53 -0.76 -14.00
C ARG A 436 27.04 -1.05 -13.77
N ASN A 437 26.22 -0.01 -13.55
CA ASN A 437 24.77 -0.06 -13.27
C ASN A 437 24.38 -0.55 -11.87
N LEU A 438 25.33 -0.83 -10.99
CA LEU A 438 25.09 -1.08 -9.56
C LEU A 438 25.47 0.16 -8.77
N THR A 439 24.53 0.66 -7.96
CA THR A 439 24.79 1.67 -6.92
C THR A 439 24.69 0.98 -5.56
N TYR A 440 25.70 1.16 -4.70
CA TYR A 440 25.67 0.67 -3.33
C TYR A 440 25.75 1.82 -2.35
N VAL A 441 24.83 1.84 -1.37
CA VAL A 441 24.75 2.86 -0.34
C VAL A 441 24.80 2.22 1.04
N VAL A 442 25.79 2.59 1.86
CA VAL A 442 25.80 2.21 3.28
C VAL A 442 25.31 3.41 4.08
N PHE A 443 24.27 3.22 4.89
CA PHE A 443 23.76 4.25 5.80
C PHE A 443 24.39 4.08 7.17
N TYR A 444 25.01 5.14 7.68
CA TYR A 444 25.57 5.13 9.02
C TYR A 444 24.47 5.24 10.07
N ASN A 445 24.64 4.51 11.17
CA ASN A 445 23.75 4.47 12.33
C ASN A 445 22.32 4.04 12.02
N SER A 446 22.13 3.18 11.03
CA SER A 446 20.81 2.71 10.59
C SER A 446 20.63 1.21 10.82
N SER A 447 19.42 0.83 11.22
CA SER A 447 18.96 -0.53 11.46
C SER A 447 18.65 -1.25 10.13
N HIS A 448 17.97 -2.40 10.24
CA HIS A 448 17.40 -3.14 9.12
C HIS A 448 16.39 -2.30 8.32
N MET A 449 15.53 -1.53 9.00
CA MET A 449 14.57 -0.62 8.36
C MET A 449 15.18 0.77 8.24
N VAL A 450 16.06 0.96 7.25
CA VAL A 450 16.76 2.24 7.03
C VAL A 450 15.79 3.44 6.93
N PRO A 451 14.64 3.35 6.23
CA PRO A 451 13.71 4.48 6.14
C PRO A 451 12.97 4.78 7.45
N PHE A 452 12.89 3.81 8.37
CA PHE A 452 12.40 4.04 9.73
C PHE A 452 13.37 4.95 10.51
N ASP A 453 14.68 4.71 10.43
CA ASP A 453 15.70 5.51 11.13
C ASP A 453 15.92 6.90 10.50
N TYR A 454 16.01 6.96 9.17
CA TYR A 454 16.36 8.19 8.45
C TYR A 454 15.50 8.43 7.20
N PRO A 455 14.21 8.78 7.36
CA PRO A 455 13.27 8.92 6.24
C PRO A 455 13.72 9.95 5.19
N LYS A 456 14.23 11.11 5.62
CA LYS A 456 14.71 12.14 4.67
C LYS A 456 15.93 11.70 3.85
N ARG A 457 16.83 10.91 4.46
CA ARG A 457 18.04 10.43 3.79
C ARG A 457 17.69 9.39 2.72
N THR A 458 16.77 8.48 3.04
CA THR A 458 16.30 7.49 2.07
C THR A 458 15.50 8.14 0.94
N ARG A 459 14.77 9.23 1.23
CA ARG A 459 14.10 10.03 0.19
C ARG A 459 15.09 10.67 -0.78
N ASP A 460 16.15 11.30 -0.29
CA ASP A 460 17.21 11.86 -1.15
C ASP A 460 17.89 10.80 -2.01
N MET A 461 18.18 9.62 -1.44
CA MET A 461 18.70 8.47 -2.18
C MET A 461 17.75 8.06 -3.32
N LEU A 462 16.45 7.91 -3.03
CA LEU A 462 15.44 7.57 -4.04
C LEU A 462 15.39 8.62 -5.15
N ASP A 463 15.31 9.91 -4.80
CA ASP A 463 15.19 11.00 -5.76
C ASP A 463 16.42 11.09 -6.68
N ARG A 464 17.63 10.85 -6.14
CA ARG A 464 18.87 10.72 -6.94
C ARG A 464 18.77 9.55 -7.91
N PHE A 465 18.36 8.37 -7.44
CA PHE A 465 18.26 7.18 -8.27
C PHE A 465 17.21 7.33 -9.39
N MET A 466 16.10 8.02 -9.12
CA MET A 466 15.05 8.33 -10.09
C MET A 466 15.37 9.53 -10.99
N ASN A 467 16.54 10.17 -10.79
CA ASN A 467 16.95 11.41 -11.45
C ASN A 467 15.89 12.52 -11.37
N VAL A 468 15.33 12.71 -10.17
CA VAL A 468 14.43 13.84 -9.92
C VAL A 468 15.25 15.13 -9.87
N ASP A 469 14.81 16.13 -10.64
CA ASP A 469 15.37 17.48 -10.62
C ASP A 469 14.29 18.49 -10.24
N ILE A 470 14.39 19.03 -9.03
CA ILE A 470 13.43 20.04 -8.54
C ILE A 470 13.68 21.42 -9.12
N SER A 471 14.78 21.64 -9.86
CA SER A 471 15.12 22.97 -10.40
C SER A 471 14.00 23.55 -11.27
N ALA A 472 13.22 22.68 -11.90
CA ALA A 472 12.07 23.04 -12.73
C ALA A 472 10.78 23.35 -11.94
N ILE A 473 10.66 22.86 -10.70
CA ILE A 473 9.41 22.85 -9.91
C ILE A 473 9.49 23.84 -8.74
N GLY A 474 10.70 24.14 -8.27
CA GLY A 474 10.95 24.90 -7.05
C GLY A 474 10.91 24.04 -5.78
N GLY A 475 11.39 24.60 -4.68
CA GLY A 475 11.58 23.92 -3.40
C GLY A 475 12.92 24.28 -2.77
N ASP A 476 13.08 23.95 -1.49
CA ASP A 476 14.34 24.16 -0.78
C ASP A 476 15.18 22.87 -0.92
N PRO A 477 16.28 22.89 -1.70
CA PRO A 477 17.08 21.70 -1.92
C PRO A 477 17.76 21.26 -0.62
N ALA A 478 17.75 19.95 -0.37
CA ALA A 478 18.51 19.32 0.68
C ALA A 478 20.01 19.65 0.54
N ASP A 479 20.71 19.87 1.66
CA ASP A 479 22.18 19.90 1.63
C ASP A 479 22.73 18.48 1.69
N SER A 480 22.67 17.77 0.56
CA SER A 480 23.17 16.40 0.42
C SER A 480 24.34 16.33 -0.55
N ARG A 481 25.48 15.80 -0.10
CA ARG A 481 26.76 15.86 -0.81
C ARG A 481 27.50 14.54 -0.81
N ILE A 482 28.08 14.18 -1.94
CA ILE A 482 28.96 13.02 -2.11
C ILE A 482 30.36 13.58 -2.39
N ASP A 483 31.34 13.25 -1.55
CA ASP A 483 32.70 13.82 -1.54
C ASP A 483 32.72 15.38 -1.53
N GLY A 484 31.71 15.99 -0.89
CA GLY A 484 31.54 17.45 -0.82
C GLY A 484 30.88 18.09 -2.06
N GLU A 485 30.72 17.33 -3.15
CA GLU A 485 30.00 17.76 -4.34
C GLU A 485 28.49 17.69 -4.12
N LYS A 486 27.77 18.75 -4.50
CA LYS A 486 26.30 18.75 -4.44
C LYS A 486 25.76 17.82 -5.52
N GLY A 487 24.83 16.95 -5.13
CA GLY A 487 24.09 16.14 -6.09
C GLY A 487 23.06 16.95 -6.89
N PRO A 488 22.21 16.25 -7.66
CA PRO A 488 20.98 16.84 -8.20
C PRO A 488 20.22 17.60 -7.11
N LEU A 489 19.54 18.69 -7.47
CA LEU A 489 18.71 19.41 -6.53
C LEU A 489 17.51 18.51 -6.19
N THR A 490 17.61 17.80 -5.08
CA THR A 490 16.55 17.00 -4.46
C THR A 490 16.02 17.81 -3.28
N SER A 491 14.71 17.86 -3.08
CA SER A 491 14.09 18.51 -1.92
C SER A 491 13.58 17.43 -1.00
N VAL A 492 13.93 17.54 0.28
CA VAL A 492 13.55 16.61 1.34
C VAL A 492 13.05 17.39 2.53
N GLY A 493 11.73 17.60 2.58
CA GLY A 493 11.07 18.40 3.59
C GLY A 493 9.69 18.84 3.13
N ASP A 494 9.03 19.63 3.94
CA ASP A 494 7.73 20.20 3.60
C ASP A 494 7.89 21.05 2.33
N HIS A 495 7.53 20.48 1.18
CA HIS A 495 7.11 21.32 0.08
C HIS A 495 5.92 22.10 0.62
N PRO A 496 5.99 23.44 0.75
CA PRO A 496 4.79 24.19 1.08
C PRO A 496 3.77 23.75 0.04
N ASN A 497 2.62 23.20 0.49
CA ASN A 497 1.50 22.83 -0.35
C ASN A 497 1.52 23.80 -1.51
N SER A 498 1.77 23.29 -2.72
CA SER A 498 1.86 24.09 -3.92
C SER A 498 0.49 24.71 -4.13
N THR A 499 0.26 25.81 -3.41
CA THR A 499 -0.91 26.66 -3.48
C THR A 499 -1.05 27.10 -4.91
N LYS A 500 0.04 27.25 -5.66
CA LYS A 500 -0.03 27.57 -7.08
C LYS A 500 -0.63 26.45 -7.95
N ALA A 501 -0.18 25.20 -7.84
CA ALA A 501 -0.75 24.11 -8.65
C ALA A 501 -2.17 23.71 -8.19
N GLU A 502 -2.45 23.79 -6.89
CA GLU A 502 -3.81 23.60 -6.36
C GLU A 502 -4.72 24.78 -6.71
N GLU A 503 -4.23 26.02 -6.69
CA GLU A 503 -4.97 27.23 -7.13
C GLU A 503 -5.18 27.21 -8.64
N ASP A 504 -4.21 26.76 -9.43
CA ASP A 504 -4.32 26.63 -10.88
C ASP A 504 -5.29 25.50 -11.25
N LYS A 505 -5.25 24.35 -10.56
CA LYS A 505 -6.26 23.28 -10.71
C LYS A 505 -7.64 23.75 -10.22
N ALA A 506 -7.72 24.47 -9.10
CA ALA A 506 -8.97 25.01 -8.59
C ALA A 506 -9.54 26.11 -9.51
N GLN A 507 -8.69 26.92 -10.15
CA GLN A 507 -9.08 27.88 -11.18
C GLN A 507 -9.56 27.16 -12.43
N GLN A 508 -8.87 26.13 -12.90
CA GLN A 508 -9.30 25.32 -14.05
C GLN A 508 -10.63 24.61 -13.77
N LEU A 509 -10.82 24.06 -12.57
CA LEU A 509 -12.07 23.44 -12.14
C LEU A 509 -13.20 24.48 -12.06
N LYS A 510 -12.95 25.67 -11.49
CA LYS A 510 -13.92 26.78 -11.48
C LYS A 510 -14.24 27.29 -12.87
N GLU A 511 -13.27 27.37 -13.78
CA GLU A 511 -13.49 27.75 -15.17
C GLU A 511 -14.30 26.69 -15.92
N ALA A 512 -14.05 25.40 -15.66
CA ALA A 512 -14.82 24.30 -16.23
C ALA A 512 -16.27 24.29 -15.71
N GLU A 513 -16.48 24.47 -14.40
CA GLU A 513 -17.81 24.65 -13.80
C GLU A 513 -18.53 25.87 -14.37
N TRP A 514 -17.84 27.01 -14.47
CA TRP A 514 -18.41 28.24 -15.02
C TRP A 514 -18.79 28.09 -16.50
N LYS A 515 -17.99 27.37 -17.27
CA LYS A 515 -18.26 27.06 -18.68
C LYS A 515 -19.43 26.08 -18.83
N ALA A 516 -19.58 25.13 -17.93
CA ALA A 516 -20.74 24.24 -17.86
C ALA A 516 -22.02 25.00 -17.47
N TYR A 517 -21.94 25.94 -16.52
CA TYR A 517 -23.04 26.82 -16.12
C TYR A 517 -23.49 27.75 -17.26
N TYR A 518 -22.56 28.33 -18.03
CA TYR A 518 -22.92 29.16 -19.18
C TYR A 518 -23.58 28.36 -20.31
N ARG A 519 -23.09 27.14 -20.59
CA ARG A 519 -23.71 26.25 -21.57
C ARG A 519 -25.11 25.81 -21.14
N SER A 520 -25.35 25.53 -19.86
CA SER A 520 -26.69 25.19 -19.38
C SER A 520 -27.63 26.40 -19.45
N GLY A 521 -27.12 27.60 -19.18
CA GLY A 521 -27.84 28.86 -19.36
C GLY A 521 -28.26 29.13 -20.81
N GLU A 522 -27.37 28.89 -21.79
CA GLU A 522 -27.71 29.00 -23.22
C GLU A 522 -28.79 28.00 -23.65
N VAL A 523 -28.72 26.76 -23.15
CA VAL A 523 -29.74 25.75 -23.43
C VAL A 523 -31.11 26.17 -22.87
N VAL A 524 -31.15 26.72 -21.65
CA VAL A 524 -32.39 27.24 -21.06
C VAL A 524 -32.92 28.44 -21.86
N LEU A 525 -32.06 29.35 -22.31
CA LEU A 525 -32.46 30.49 -23.15
C LEU A 525 -33.07 30.02 -24.49
N VAL A 526 -32.45 29.03 -25.14
CA VAL A 526 -32.96 28.44 -26.39
C VAL A 526 -34.31 27.77 -26.17
N ILE A 527 -34.49 27.04 -25.07
CA ILE A 527 -35.79 26.45 -24.70
C ILE A 527 -36.83 27.54 -24.48
N LEU A 528 -36.50 28.63 -23.77
CA LEU A 528 -37.41 29.75 -23.53
C LEU A 528 -37.79 30.47 -24.84
N ILE A 529 -36.85 30.65 -25.77
CA ILE A 529 -37.13 31.23 -27.10
C ILE A 529 -38.05 30.31 -27.90
N ILE A 530 -37.82 29.00 -27.89
CA ILE A 530 -38.70 28.03 -28.56
C ILE A 530 -40.12 28.09 -27.96
N VAL A 531 -40.24 28.10 -26.64
CA VAL A 531 -41.53 28.23 -25.94
C VAL A 531 -42.22 29.55 -26.30
N ALA A 532 -41.48 30.68 -26.31
CA ALA A 532 -42.01 31.98 -26.69
C ALA A 532 -42.46 32.04 -28.15
N CYS A 533 -41.71 31.41 -29.08
CA CYS A 533 -42.09 31.29 -30.48
C CYS A 533 -43.33 30.40 -30.66
N LEU A 534 -43.43 29.28 -29.94
CA LEU A 534 -44.61 28.40 -29.94
C LEU A 534 -45.84 29.13 -29.38
N TRP A 535 -45.67 29.90 -28.30
CA TRP A 535 -46.72 30.73 -27.70
C TRP A 535 -47.15 31.86 -28.64
N GLY A 536 -46.19 32.54 -29.27
CA GLY A 536 -46.44 33.56 -30.29
C GLY A 536 -47.17 33.01 -31.52
N ALA A 537 -46.79 31.82 -31.98
CA ALA A 537 -47.47 31.12 -33.06
C ALA A 537 -48.89 30.69 -32.66
N PHE A 538 -49.09 30.22 -31.43
CA PHE A 538 -50.41 29.88 -30.88
C PHE A 538 -51.34 31.10 -30.80
N LEU A 539 -50.85 32.24 -30.30
CA LEU A 539 -51.57 33.52 -30.26
C LEU A 539 -51.88 34.08 -31.66
N TRP A 540 -50.95 33.91 -32.61
CA TRP A 540 -51.17 34.32 -33.99
C TRP A 540 -52.22 33.44 -34.69
N ARG A 541 -52.23 32.12 -34.41
CA ARG A 541 -53.20 31.17 -34.97
C ARG A 541 -54.62 31.38 -34.39
N THR A 542 -54.72 31.67 -33.10
CA THR A 542 -56.01 32.00 -32.44
C THR A 542 -56.57 33.34 -32.89
N ARG A 543 -55.72 34.34 -33.17
CA ARG A 543 -56.15 35.60 -33.80
C ARG A 543 -56.55 35.46 -35.27
N ARG A 544 -55.96 34.53 -36.03
CA ARG A 544 -56.41 34.20 -37.40
C ARG A 544 -57.73 33.41 -37.42
N SER A 545 -58.03 32.66 -36.37
CA SER A 545 -59.29 31.91 -36.20
C SER A 545 -60.51 32.80 -35.87
N THR A 546 -60.33 34.10 -35.61
CA THR A 546 -61.41 35.04 -35.25
C THR A 546 -61.64 36.16 -36.27
N SER A 547 -61.13 36.01 -37.50
CA SER A 547 -61.27 37.01 -38.58
C SER A 547 -62.09 36.52 -39.79
N LEU A 548 -63.00 35.55 -39.61
CA LEU A 548 -63.90 35.10 -40.67
C LEU A 548 -65.26 34.71 -40.07
N TYR A 549 -66.08 35.71 -39.71
CA TYR A 549 -67.54 35.64 -39.82
C TYR A 549 -68.14 37.06 -39.65
N LYS A 550 -68.34 37.74 -40.78
CA LYS A 550 -69.14 38.96 -40.97
C LYS A 550 -69.59 38.91 -42.44
N GLY A 551 -70.86 38.87 -42.82
CA GLY A 551 -72.15 38.72 -42.15
C GLY A 551 -73.18 38.34 -43.23
N VAL A 552 -74.48 38.28 -42.90
CA VAL A 552 -75.63 38.77 -43.70
C VAL A 552 -76.92 38.51 -42.88
N ASP A 553 -77.51 39.62 -42.45
CA ASP A 553 -78.92 40.04 -42.32
C ASP A 553 -80.08 39.06 -42.07
N GLY A 554 -80.99 39.53 -41.18
CA GLY A 554 -82.34 39.00 -40.97
C GLY A 554 -83.07 39.70 -39.81
N ASP A 555 -83.66 40.85 -40.11
CA ASP A 555 -84.52 41.73 -39.30
C ASP A 555 -85.76 41.03 -38.70
N GLU A 556 -86.09 41.31 -37.43
CA GLU A 556 -87.47 41.57 -36.93
C GLU A 556 -87.49 41.93 -35.41
N GLY A 557 -87.74 43.21 -35.10
CA GLY A 557 -88.85 43.63 -34.23
C GLY A 557 -88.73 43.70 -32.68
N ARG A 558 -88.75 44.95 -32.16
CA ARG A 558 -89.31 45.45 -30.87
C ARG A 558 -88.58 45.05 -29.56
N GLU A 559 -88.37 45.88 -28.54
CA GLU A 559 -89.03 47.12 -28.09
C GLU A 559 -88.14 47.88 -27.05
N SER A 560 -88.14 49.23 -27.12
CA SER A 560 -88.22 50.22 -26.02
C SER A 560 -87.07 50.55 -25.01
N LEU A 561 -86.63 51.84 -25.09
CA LEU A 561 -86.31 52.86 -24.04
C LEU A 561 -85.11 52.65 -23.05
N LEU A 562 -83.95 53.33 -23.16
CA LEU A 562 -83.59 54.73 -22.75
C LEU A 562 -84.21 55.12 -21.38
N THR A 563 -83.50 55.55 -20.32
CA THR A 563 -82.42 56.56 -20.20
C THR A 563 -81.96 56.70 -18.73
N GLY A 564 -80.75 57.23 -18.48
CA GLY A 564 -80.35 57.89 -17.22
C GLY A 564 -78.83 57.84 -16.97
N MET A 565 -78.03 58.81 -17.43
CA MET A 565 -77.55 60.02 -16.70
C MET A 565 -76.80 59.69 -15.40
N GLY A 566 -75.60 60.19 -15.05
CA GLY A 566 -74.71 61.23 -15.59
C GLY A 566 -73.88 61.82 -14.43
N LEU A 567 -72.72 62.42 -14.78
CA LEU A 567 -72.04 63.57 -14.14
C LEU A 567 -71.23 63.43 -12.83
N ASP A 568 -69.92 63.63 -13.01
CA ASP A 568 -69.05 64.66 -12.42
C ASP A 568 -68.88 64.85 -10.89
N ASN A 569 -67.57 64.89 -10.54
CA ASN A 569 -66.85 65.97 -9.84
C ASN A 569 -66.31 65.75 -8.41
N PHE A 570 -65.06 66.24 -8.26
CA PHE A 570 -64.35 66.75 -7.07
C PHE A 570 -63.45 65.89 -6.15
N ARG A 571 -62.15 66.30 -6.21
CA ARG A 571 -61.20 66.68 -5.12
C ARG A 571 -60.44 65.65 -4.26
N ARG A 572 -59.12 65.65 -4.50
CA ARG A 572 -57.94 65.72 -3.59
C ARG A 572 -58.16 65.49 -2.08
N GLY A 573 -57.27 64.68 -1.49
CA GLY A 573 -56.90 64.78 -0.06
C GLY A 573 -56.05 63.60 0.42
N ALA A 574 -54.98 63.88 1.17
CA ALA A 574 -53.93 62.94 1.56
C ALA A 574 -54.20 62.15 2.86
N ARG A 575 -53.33 61.14 3.07
CA ARG A 575 -52.80 60.58 4.34
C ARG A 575 -53.61 59.54 5.16
N ARG A 576 -52.88 58.43 5.40
CA ARG A 576 -52.63 57.64 6.63
C ARG A 576 -53.70 56.69 7.22
N HIS A 577 -53.15 55.52 7.53
CA HIS A 577 -53.40 54.57 8.64
C HIS A 577 -54.56 53.57 8.58
N ASP A 578 -54.13 52.31 8.74
CA ASP A 578 -54.68 51.19 9.49
C ASP A 578 -56.01 50.56 9.03
N VAL A 579 -56.07 49.23 9.02
CA VAL A 579 -56.51 48.40 10.16
C VAL A 579 -56.61 46.93 9.69
N GLU A 580 -55.86 46.09 10.40
CA GLU A 580 -56.11 44.71 10.85
C GLU A 580 -57.40 43.97 10.46
N ALA A 581 -57.25 42.67 10.19
CA ALA A 581 -58.11 41.55 10.59
C ALA A 581 -57.47 40.26 10.04
N ALA A 582 -57.30 39.14 10.73
CA ALA A 582 -57.62 38.67 12.08
C ALA A 582 -56.72 37.41 12.22
N ASP A 583 -55.99 37.26 13.31
CA ASP A 583 -56.41 36.51 14.51
C ASP A 583 -56.57 35.00 14.26
N PHE A 584 -55.62 34.23 14.76
CA PHE A 584 -55.86 33.05 15.59
C PHE A 584 -54.58 32.72 16.38
N ASP A 585 -54.53 33.32 17.57
CA ASP A 585 -54.13 32.76 18.88
C ASP A 585 -53.66 31.29 18.88
N GLU A 586 -52.43 30.99 19.36
CA GLU A 586 -52.01 30.84 20.77
C GLU A 586 -52.09 29.37 21.24
N ARG A 587 -51.35 28.83 22.20
CA ARG A 587 -50.41 29.20 23.29
C ARG A 587 -49.70 27.85 23.63
N GLU A 588 -48.56 27.67 24.29
CA GLU A 588 -47.85 28.26 25.46
C GLU A 588 -46.54 27.39 25.54
N LEU A 589 -45.27 27.84 25.61
CA LEU A 589 -44.54 28.67 26.62
C LEU A 589 -44.80 28.22 28.05
N ASP A 590 -43.89 28.13 29.02
CA ASP A 590 -42.44 28.39 29.23
C ASP A 590 -42.17 27.81 30.67
N ASP A 591 -40.97 27.52 31.19
CA ASP A 591 -39.96 28.41 31.78
C ASP A 591 -38.95 27.46 32.51
N LEU A 592 -37.63 27.57 32.34
CA LEU A 592 -36.65 28.39 33.07
C LEU A 592 -36.55 28.15 34.60
N ASP A 593 -35.36 27.74 35.06
CA ASP A 593 -34.77 28.23 36.33
C ASP A 593 -33.24 27.93 36.43
N ASP A 594 -32.53 28.87 37.05
CA ASP A 594 -31.07 29.06 37.12
C ASP A 594 -30.39 28.50 38.40
N ALA A 595 -29.18 27.93 38.22
CA ALA A 595 -27.97 27.99 39.10
C ALA A 595 -27.93 27.28 40.51
N PRO A 596 -26.80 27.27 41.28
CA PRO A 596 -25.50 26.57 41.07
C PRO A 596 -24.89 25.84 42.33
N LYS A 597 -23.67 25.25 42.20
CA LYS A 597 -22.59 24.96 43.20
C LYS A 597 -22.52 23.62 44.02
N LYS A 598 -21.51 22.81 43.64
CA LYS A 598 -20.34 22.28 44.44
C LYS A 598 -20.51 21.11 45.48
N PRO A 599 -19.40 20.46 45.94
CA PRO A 599 -19.19 19.00 45.86
C PRO A 599 -19.13 18.28 47.23
N ALA A 600 -19.05 16.95 47.24
CA ALA A 600 -18.68 16.19 48.44
C ALA A 600 -17.90 14.89 48.14
N ASN A 601 -16.76 14.76 48.83
CA ASN A 601 -15.98 13.55 49.05
C ASN A 601 -16.76 12.51 49.87
N GLY A 602 -16.42 11.23 49.70
CA GLY A 602 -16.81 10.16 50.62
C GLY A 602 -16.09 8.85 50.34
N TYR A 603 -15.01 8.60 51.09
CA TYR A 603 -14.31 7.32 51.21
C TYR A 603 -15.21 6.22 51.83
N SER A 604 -15.12 4.98 51.34
CA SER A 604 -15.09 3.78 52.21
C SER A 604 -14.51 2.55 51.50
N ASN A 605 -13.62 1.91 52.27
CA ASN A 605 -12.73 0.79 51.99
C ASN A 605 -13.40 -0.61 51.92
N VAL A 606 -12.71 -1.55 51.25
CA VAL A 606 -12.55 -3.00 51.56
C VAL A 606 -13.70 -3.96 51.21
N ASN A 607 -13.55 -4.80 50.17
CA ASN A 607 -12.94 -6.15 50.28
C ASN A 607 -12.86 -6.91 48.94
N SER A 608 -11.84 -7.77 48.90
CA SER A 608 -11.48 -8.83 47.94
C SER A 608 -12.55 -9.41 47.01
N GLU A 609 -12.19 -9.61 45.74
CA GLU A 609 -12.22 -10.94 45.12
C GLU A 609 -11.31 -11.02 43.89
N LYS A 610 -10.55 -12.13 43.82
CA LYS A 610 -9.68 -12.55 42.72
C LYS A 610 -10.53 -13.03 41.55
N GLU A 611 -10.16 -12.72 40.30
CA GLU A 611 -9.71 -13.73 39.32
C GLU A 611 -9.41 -13.16 37.92
N ARG A 612 -8.29 -13.67 37.39
CA ARG A 612 -7.99 -14.05 35.99
C ARG A 612 -7.90 -12.96 34.92
N GLN A 613 -6.66 -12.51 34.72
CA GLN A 613 -6.15 -12.14 33.40
C GLN A 613 -5.89 -13.39 32.55
N PRO A 614 -6.23 -13.40 31.24
CA PRO A 614 -5.72 -14.41 30.32
C PRO A 614 -4.33 -14.00 29.83
N HIS A 615 -3.33 -14.80 30.19
CA HIS A 615 -2.02 -14.84 29.55
C HIS A 615 -2.18 -15.25 28.08
N ASN A 616 -1.61 -14.46 27.18
CA ASN A 616 -1.47 -14.80 25.76
C ASN A 616 -0.01 -15.23 25.55
N ASP A 617 0.29 -16.49 25.83
CA ASP A 617 1.59 -17.10 25.50
C ASP A 617 1.59 -17.43 24.01
N SER A 618 2.36 -16.67 23.24
CA SER A 618 2.77 -17.05 21.87
C SER A 618 4.28 -17.28 21.89
N THR A 619 4.67 -18.48 22.30
CA THR A 619 6.03 -18.99 22.16
C THR A 619 6.30 -19.30 20.69
N PHE A 620 7.05 -18.43 20.03
CA PHE A 620 7.77 -18.77 18.80
C PHE A 620 8.85 -19.81 19.13
N SER A 621 8.64 -21.06 18.70
CA SER A 621 9.66 -22.09 18.80
C SER A 621 10.57 -21.99 17.58
N LEU A 622 11.85 -21.70 17.81
CA LEU A 622 12.91 -22.02 16.86
C LEU A 622 12.87 -23.54 16.66
N GLY A 623 12.61 -23.96 15.43
CA GLY A 623 12.42 -25.36 15.07
C GLY A 623 13.72 -26.15 15.25
N ALA A 624 13.67 -27.14 16.14
CA ALA A 624 14.59 -28.26 16.15
C ALA A 624 13.74 -29.51 15.92
N ASP A 625 13.72 -30.00 14.69
CA ASP A 625 13.08 -31.29 14.37
C ASP A 625 14.00 -32.43 14.80
N SER A 626 13.48 -33.28 15.67
CA SER A 626 14.03 -34.60 15.99
C SER A 626 13.37 -35.62 15.08
N ASP A 627 14.16 -36.23 14.19
CA ASP A 627 13.79 -37.40 13.41
C ASP A 627 13.54 -38.60 14.33
N ASP A 628 12.35 -39.20 14.25
CA ASP A 628 12.13 -40.58 14.66
C ASP A 628 11.37 -41.30 13.53
N GLU A 629 12.12 -42.06 12.74
CA GLU A 629 11.58 -43.01 11.78
C GLU A 629 10.92 -44.18 12.52
N ALA A 630 9.64 -44.41 12.21
CA ALA A 630 8.92 -45.62 12.62
C ALA A 630 8.82 -46.59 11.42
N GLU A 631 9.82 -47.47 11.28
CA GLU A 631 9.66 -48.71 10.51
C GLU A 631 8.79 -49.71 11.29
N GLY A 632 7.63 -50.04 10.73
CA GLY A 632 6.82 -51.17 11.18
C GLY A 632 7.24 -52.47 10.50
N SER A 633 7.66 -53.47 11.28
CA SER A 633 7.38 -54.87 10.92
C SER A 633 7.18 -55.75 12.15
N GLU A 634 6.04 -56.44 12.16
CA GLU A 634 5.69 -57.48 13.13
C GLU A 634 6.53 -58.74 12.90
N ARG A 635 7.09 -59.34 13.96
CA ARG A 635 6.79 -60.73 14.40
C ARG A 635 7.79 -61.25 15.45
N GLY A 636 7.24 -61.80 16.52
CA GLY A 636 7.71 -63.10 17.06
C GLY A 636 8.61 -63.10 18.30
N ARG A 637 7.98 -63.20 19.48
CA ARG A 637 8.55 -63.72 20.74
C ARG A 637 9.42 -64.98 20.56
N ARG A 638 10.61 -65.02 21.18
CA ARG A 638 10.95 -65.92 22.31
C ARG A 638 12.40 -65.80 22.82
N LYS A 639 12.49 -65.57 24.14
CA LYS A 639 13.35 -66.23 25.16
C LYS A 639 14.88 -66.37 24.99
N GLU A 640 15.51 -65.98 26.11
CA GLU A 640 16.60 -66.65 26.86
C GLU A 640 18.08 -66.30 26.58
N HIS A 641 18.68 -65.85 27.68
CA HIS A 641 20.02 -66.14 28.22
C HIS A 641 21.26 -65.34 27.81
N SER A 642 21.87 -64.83 28.90
CA SER A 642 23.24 -64.37 29.16
C SER A 642 23.56 -62.91 28.92
#